data_AF-A0A3R7X7S2-F1
#
_entry.id   AF-A0A3R7X7S2-F1
#
_cell.length_a   1.000
_cell.length_b   1.000
_cell.length_c   1.000
_cell.angle_alpha   90.00
_cell.angle_beta   90.00
_cell.angle_gamma   90.00
#
_symmetry.space_group_name_H-M   'P 1'
#
loop_
_entity.id
_entity.type
_entity.pdbx_description
1 polymer ?
#
loop_
_entity_poly.entity_id
_entity_poly.type
_entity_poly.pdbx_seq_one_letter_code
_entity_poly.pdbx_strand_id
1 'polypeptide(L)'
;MKNNYIIAILFALLGSIFITNGQNLNWSPPEPTGTGNASIAFPQGSILFNGSEINDPQATLGVFFINNAGEYICGGCMDFNNDGNCDNLAEGFIEGGSPSYIDGGNISIPAWGSDSGSDNGFDANETILFFLQIDGINYPSSDITFTIGSSNFVANSTPVISSINFQSTQLEPCSCSNPETVAFDQDGLCIIQATNYCASDPTQDNYCNVTGYNNIIVNNNLNPSEVCEDSVGCTCEQADNYDSSATEDNGSCIITGGCSDSLASNYSGSECDNSNFIDEDCQYPGCTCSIAANWDSAATIDDGSCVVVGGCNDSSASNYSGDECSNSSFISELCEYASNDSCEDDDTAFPFPCATAIAAFTCDGEFNGVSVSDACPESCDNCETICEDDDTAFPFPCVTAISAFTCDGEYNGISVSDACPESCGNCNNNDDTSCELENIDWNYIITDGNMTVQVGGTDVVTINGENPPNGSLLGAFFTNDNNQYVCAGYQSWTGEQLAIAVWKSESGEENGFDEGEEITWLLQVGNQTFIADSYAMTSGGPFSDSFSNNGFGQLLSAEYNCEISGIAGCTDESAYNYNSDATYDNGTCYNLNWTVTPSDCNMTILINEPEITNLNISLNGGEIPTGATIGVFYENENGQLVCGGSEEWSGTSTAVPAWGAESGLDNGFQVGEELTNWALLIGNQTIPMDDNGAIMGTQFGPNSDTYNCQAFGNLISVNFIGEYTLTYGCTDETACNYDALAMLEDNSCEYAQTWYSDSDGDGLGNPAMSTISCNEVPDFVTNNDDPCPDNIDNPNNVLMWYYDTDSDGLGSNIFTQLGCDFPGEGFVDNADDPCPDSSLNDSNGNGICDEDEIEGCTNETALNYNPDANIDDFSCVDVVLGCTDEAALNYNSDANSDDGSCIDVIPGCTDDGSINDSDGD
;
A
#
# COMPACT_ATOMS: atom_id res chain seq x y z
N MET A 1 55.51 1.13 -12.55
CA MET A 1 54.76 1.91 -11.54
C MET A 1 53.57 2.67 -12.16
N LYS A 2 52.72 2.01 -12.95
CA LYS A 2 51.39 2.51 -13.34
C LYS A 2 50.37 1.40 -13.65
N ASN A 3 50.71 0.12 -13.41
CA ASN A 3 49.85 -1.05 -13.64
C ASN A 3 49.39 -1.76 -12.35
N ASN A 4 49.73 -1.25 -11.17
CA ASN A 4 49.35 -1.90 -9.89
C ASN A 4 48.11 -1.28 -9.23
N TYR A 5 47.55 -0.19 -9.78
CA TYR A 5 46.32 0.42 -9.24
C TYR A 5 45.04 -0.16 -9.83
N ILE A 6 45.10 -0.82 -11.00
CA ILE A 6 43.93 -1.46 -11.63
C ILE A 6 43.68 -2.87 -11.07
N ILE A 7 44.73 -3.55 -10.57
CA ILE A 7 44.59 -4.89 -9.97
C ILE A 7 44.02 -4.82 -8.54
N ALA A 8 44.27 -3.74 -7.79
CA ALA A 8 43.68 -3.56 -6.46
C ALA A 8 42.18 -3.22 -6.52
N ILE A 9 41.72 -2.51 -7.56
CA ILE A 9 40.30 -2.20 -7.76
C ILE A 9 39.57 -3.39 -8.40
N LEU A 10 40.23 -4.20 -9.25
CA LEU A 10 39.65 -5.47 -9.71
C LEU A 10 39.51 -6.50 -8.58
N PHE A 11 40.40 -6.53 -7.58
CA PHE A 11 40.23 -7.38 -6.40
C PHE A 11 39.13 -6.89 -5.44
N ALA A 12 38.84 -5.57 -5.42
CA ALA A 12 37.71 -5.02 -4.66
C ALA A 12 36.36 -5.26 -5.35
N LEU A 13 36.32 -5.40 -6.69
CA LEU A 13 35.12 -5.71 -7.48
C LEU A 13 34.92 -7.21 -7.77
N LEU A 14 35.93 -8.05 -7.53
CA LEU A 14 35.84 -9.52 -7.58
C LEU A 14 35.81 -10.18 -6.19
N GLY A 15 35.90 -9.39 -5.11
CA GLY A 15 35.79 -9.85 -3.72
C GLY A 15 34.36 -9.89 -3.18
N SER A 16 33.37 -9.47 -3.96
CA SER A 16 31.94 -9.49 -3.60
C SER A 16 31.24 -10.81 -3.99
N ILE A 17 31.99 -11.82 -4.40
CA ILE A 17 31.48 -13.14 -4.75
C ILE A 17 32.35 -14.15 -3.99
N PHE A 18 31.74 -14.87 -3.05
CA PHE A 18 32.28 -15.82 -2.07
C PHE A 18 32.81 -15.24 -0.74
N ILE A 19 31.90 -14.95 0.20
CA ILE A 19 32.12 -15.26 1.62
C ILE A 19 30.85 -15.96 2.15
N THR A 20 30.79 -17.27 1.93
CA THR A 20 29.79 -18.19 2.49
C THR A 20 30.36 -18.80 3.77
N ASN A 21 29.76 -18.46 4.92
CA ASN A 21 29.72 -19.17 6.21
C ASN A 21 29.44 -18.13 7.29
N GLY A 22 28.53 -18.44 8.22
CA GLY A 22 28.22 -17.61 9.38
C GLY A 22 29.51 -17.02 9.97
N GLN A 23 29.62 -15.69 9.97
CA GLN A 23 30.74 -15.02 10.61
C GLN A 23 30.63 -15.38 12.09
N ASN A 24 31.51 -16.26 12.57
CA ASN A 24 31.62 -16.54 14.00
C ASN A 24 32.34 -15.34 14.63
N LEU A 25 31.64 -14.21 14.71
CA LEU A 25 32.16 -12.96 15.26
C LEU A 25 32.48 -13.20 16.72
N ASN A 26 33.66 -12.75 17.15
CA ASN A 26 33.99 -12.76 18.56
C ASN A 26 33.33 -11.53 19.21
N TRP A 27 32.24 -11.76 19.93
CA TRP A 27 31.49 -10.72 20.63
C TRP A 27 32.13 -10.26 21.93
N SER A 28 33.24 -10.87 22.37
CA SER A 28 33.99 -10.41 23.54
C SER A 28 34.76 -9.11 23.21
N PRO A 29 34.40 -7.96 23.80
CA PRO A 29 35.18 -6.74 23.61
C PRO A 29 36.57 -6.90 24.27
N PRO A 30 37.62 -6.24 23.75
CA PRO A 30 38.94 -6.23 24.35
C PRO A 30 38.91 -5.52 25.72
N GLU A 31 39.79 -5.95 26.62
CA GLU A 31 39.97 -5.32 27.94
C GLU A 31 40.19 -3.81 27.80
N PRO A 32 39.46 -2.96 28.56
CA PRO A 32 39.51 -1.52 28.40
C PRO A 32 40.91 -0.98 28.73
N THR A 33 41.65 -0.57 27.71
CA THR A 33 42.90 0.15 27.87
C THR A 33 42.63 1.65 27.82
N GLY A 34 42.85 2.36 28.93
CA GLY A 34 42.29 3.70 29.20
C GLY A 34 42.79 4.88 28.34
N THR A 35 42.68 4.82 27.01
CA THR A 35 43.06 5.88 26.06
C THR A 35 41.91 6.33 25.14
N GLY A 36 40.71 6.53 25.70
CA GLY A 36 39.58 7.21 25.05
C GLY A 36 38.45 6.28 24.59
N ASN A 37 37.21 6.72 24.76
CA ASN A 37 36.00 5.97 24.40
C ASN A 37 35.03 6.86 23.61
N ALA A 38 34.22 6.28 22.73
CA ALA A 38 33.03 6.91 22.18
C ALA A 38 31.79 6.24 22.78
N SER A 39 30.67 6.97 22.88
CA SER A 39 29.38 6.41 23.30
C SER A 39 28.37 6.62 22.19
N ILE A 40 27.94 5.54 21.53
CA ILE A 40 27.01 5.58 20.42
C ILE A 40 25.60 5.48 20.99
N ALA A 41 24.77 6.50 20.76
CA ALA A 41 23.42 6.58 21.30
C ALA A 41 22.35 6.27 20.25
N PHE A 42 21.31 5.56 20.68
CA PHE A 42 20.18 5.10 19.89
C PHE A 42 18.89 5.56 20.58
N PRO A 43 18.08 6.43 19.97
CA PRO A 43 16.74 6.74 20.46
C PRO A 43 15.82 5.50 20.49
N GLN A 44 14.75 5.54 21.28
CA GLN A 44 13.71 4.50 21.25
C GLN A 44 13.19 4.28 19.82
N GLY A 45 12.95 3.02 19.42
CA GLY A 45 12.48 2.69 18.06
C GLY A 45 13.49 2.81 16.93
N SER A 46 14.75 3.13 17.23
CA SER A 46 15.76 3.36 16.18
C SER A 46 16.41 2.09 15.63
N ILE A 47 16.29 0.94 16.31
CA ILE A 47 16.94 -0.32 15.91
C ILE A 47 15.88 -1.22 15.27
N LEU A 48 16.02 -1.43 13.96
CA LEU A 48 15.05 -2.12 13.13
C LEU A 48 15.63 -3.43 12.57
N PHE A 49 14.82 -4.47 12.46
CA PHE A 49 15.09 -5.68 11.70
C PHE A 49 14.03 -5.85 10.63
N ASN A 50 14.44 -5.97 9.36
CA ASN A 50 13.55 -5.96 8.20
C ASN A 50 12.52 -4.81 8.24
N GLY A 51 12.93 -3.63 8.72
CA GLY A 51 12.08 -2.43 8.82
C GLY A 51 11.16 -2.36 10.04
N SER A 52 11.13 -3.38 10.90
CA SER A 52 10.32 -3.39 12.14
C SER A 52 11.19 -3.23 13.40
N GLU A 53 10.68 -2.57 14.44
CA GLU A 53 11.42 -2.41 15.71
C GLU A 53 11.70 -3.77 16.36
N ILE A 54 12.95 -3.98 16.78
CA ILE A 54 13.35 -5.21 17.48
C ILE A 54 12.86 -5.17 18.92
N ASN A 55 12.06 -6.16 19.28
CA ASN A 55 11.56 -6.35 20.64
C ASN A 55 12.13 -7.61 21.33
N ASP A 56 13.10 -8.28 20.71
CA ASP A 56 13.70 -9.50 21.27
C ASP A 56 14.66 -9.16 22.43
N PRO A 57 14.36 -9.61 23.65
CA PRO A 57 15.24 -9.40 24.79
C PRO A 57 16.57 -10.17 24.67
N GLN A 58 16.66 -11.29 23.93
CA GLN A 58 17.91 -12.05 23.79
C GLN A 58 18.88 -11.48 22.73
N ALA A 59 18.49 -10.43 22.03
CA ALA A 59 19.35 -9.81 21.02
C ALA A 59 20.58 -9.13 21.65
N THR A 60 21.69 -9.15 20.91
CA THR A 60 22.94 -8.45 21.24
C THR A 60 23.31 -7.50 20.11
N LEU A 61 23.56 -6.23 20.40
CA LEU A 61 24.00 -5.24 19.41
C LEU A 61 25.49 -4.93 19.61
N GLY A 62 26.24 -4.97 18.51
CA GLY A 62 27.70 -4.89 18.54
C GLY A 62 28.26 -3.93 17.51
N VAL A 63 29.43 -3.41 17.86
CA VAL A 63 30.15 -2.38 17.12
C VAL A 63 31.55 -2.91 16.82
N PHE A 64 31.90 -2.97 15.54
CA PHE A 64 33.09 -3.67 15.03
C PHE A 64 33.93 -2.76 14.13
N PHE A 65 35.22 -3.08 14.02
CA PHE A 65 36.13 -2.55 13.00
C PHE A 65 36.86 -3.70 12.30
N ILE A 66 37.48 -3.39 11.17
CA ILE A 66 38.32 -4.34 10.42
C ILE A 66 39.78 -4.01 10.70
N ASN A 67 40.51 -4.97 11.26
CA ASN A 67 41.93 -4.76 11.53
C ASN A 67 42.80 -4.85 10.26
N ASN A 68 44.10 -4.62 10.43
CA ASN A 68 45.09 -4.70 9.34
C ASN A 68 45.21 -6.10 8.68
N ALA A 69 44.70 -7.16 9.32
CA ALA A 69 44.64 -8.52 8.77
C ALA A 69 43.32 -8.80 8.02
N GLY A 70 42.37 -7.87 8.02
CA GLY A 70 41.05 -8.03 7.42
C GLY A 70 40.03 -8.75 8.32
N GLU A 71 40.31 -8.89 9.61
CA GLU A 71 39.45 -9.57 10.59
C GLU A 71 38.52 -8.56 11.29
N TYR A 72 37.28 -8.98 11.56
CA TYR A 72 36.34 -8.20 12.34
C TYR A 72 36.66 -8.31 13.84
N ILE A 73 36.90 -7.16 14.47
CA ILE A 73 37.20 -7.08 15.89
C ILE A 73 36.07 -6.32 16.60
N CYS A 74 35.49 -6.92 17.64
CA CYS A 74 34.50 -6.27 18.48
C CYS A 74 35.18 -5.11 19.23
N GLY A 75 34.73 -3.88 18.99
CA GLY A 75 35.17 -2.70 19.71
C GLY A 75 34.20 -2.26 20.82
N GLY A 76 33.06 -2.93 20.93
CA GLY A 76 32.06 -2.77 21.98
C GLY A 76 30.74 -3.44 21.63
N CYS A 77 30.01 -3.96 22.63
CA CYS A 77 28.70 -4.55 22.45
C CYS A 77 27.83 -4.36 23.69
N MET A 78 26.55 -4.70 23.57
CA MET A 78 25.58 -4.74 24.65
C MET A 78 24.50 -5.80 24.43
N ASP A 79 24.01 -6.39 25.51
CA ASP A 79 22.87 -7.31 25.49
C ASP A 79 21.59 -6.58 25.90
N PHE A 80 20.46 -6.96 25.30
CA PHE A 80 19.14 -6.41 25.61
C PHE A 80 18.56 -7.02 26.90
N ASN A 81 18.89 -8.28 27.20
CA ASN A 81 18.46 -9.04 28.40
C ASN A 81 19.36 -8.81 29.63
N ASN A 82 20.52 -8.16 29.45
CA ASN A 82 21.53 -7.94 30.49
C ASN A 82 21.97 -9.27 31.17
N ASP A 83 22.16 -10.33 30.38
CA ASP A 83 22.61 -11.65 30.85
C ASP A 83 24.13 -11.74 31.11
N GLY A 84 24.88 -10.73 30.71
CA GLY A 84 26.30 -10.53 31.04
C GLY A 84 27.27 -11.06 29.99
N ASN A 85 26.81 -11.44 28.80
CA ASN A 85 27.68 -11.91 27.71
C ASN A 85 28.48 -10.75 27.05
N CYS A 86 27.95 -9.53 27.09
CA CYS A 86 28.54 -8.28 26.56
C CYS A 86 28.74 -7.22 27.66
N ASP A 87 29.21 -7.63 28.85
CA ASP A 87 29.56 -6.71 29.92
C ASP A 87 30.94 -6.08 29.68
N ASN A 88 30.93 -4.85 29.15
CA ASN A 88 32.10 -3.99 28.99
C ASN A 88 32.76 -3.51 30.32
N LEU A 89 32.48 -4.18 31.44
CA LEU A 89 32.98 -3.81 32.75
C LEU A 89 33.55 -5.05 33.43
N ALA A 90 34.89 -5.16 33.40
CA ALA A 90 35.64 -6.04 34.28
C ALA A 90 35.03 -6.00 35.69
N GLU A 91 34.67 -7.18 36.21
CA GLU A 91 34.08 -7.36 37.54
C GLU A 91 34.82 -6.50 38.58
N GLY A 92 34.17 -5.46 39.12
CA GLY A 92 34.69 -4.76 40.30
C GLY A 92 34.52 -3.25 40.40
N PHE A 93 33.84 -2.56 39.48
CA PHE A 93 33.72 -1.08 39.57
C PHE A 93 32.41 -0.51 40.13
N ILE A 94 31.28 -1.27 40.21
CA ILE A 94 30.06 -0.80 40.89
C ILE A 94 29.36 -1.96 41.60
N GLU A 95 29.19 -1.86 42.92
CA GLU A 95 28.36 -2.77 43.72
C GLU A 95 26.91 -2.25 43.65
N GLY A 96 26.09 -2.88 42.80
CA GLY A 96 24.70 -2.49 42.50
C GLY A 96 24.51 -2.14 41.02
N GLY A 97 23.72 -2.94 40.31
CA GLY A 97 23.69 -3.02 38.85
C GLY A 97 23.30 -1.76 38.06
N SER A 98 23.81 -1.77 36.81
CA SER A 98 23.45 -1.05 35.58
C SER A 98 23.59 0.50 35.58
N PRO A 99 23.80 1.14 34.42
CA PRO A 99 22.70 1.31 33.45
C PRO A 99 23.16 1.33 31.97
N SER A 100 22.77 0.34 31.17
CA SER A 100 22.56 0.56 29.72
C SER A 100 21.22 1.28 29.44
N TYR A 101 20.47 1.62 30.49
CA TYR A 101 19.22 2.38 30.43
C TYR A 101 19.45 3.85 30.82
N ILE A 102 19.47 4.76 29.83
CA ILE A 102 19.20 6.17 30.15
C ILE A 102 17.69 6.25 30.39
N ASP A 103 17.29 6.64 31.60
CA ASP A 103 15.91 6.97 31.97
C ASP A 103 15.23 7.79 30.86
N GLY A 104 14.32 7.15 30.09
CA GLY A 104 13.66 7.76 28.92
C GLY A 104 13.57 6.94 27.62
N GLY A 105 14.05 5.68 27.55
CA GLY A 105 13.84 4.78 26.39
C GLY A 105 14.97 4.71 25.36
N ASN A 106 16.12 5.34 25.61
CA ASN A 106 17.27 5.38 24.68
C ASN A 106 18.39 4.42 25.11
N ILE A 107 19.03 3.78 24.13
CA ILE A 107 20.09 2.77 24.26
C ILE A 107 21.48 3.41 23.98
N SER A 108 22.56 2.94 24.63
CA SER A 108 23.92 3.44 24.38
C SER A 108 24.98 2.33 24.41
N ILE A 109 25.87 2.29 23.40
CA ILE A 109 26.99 1.34 23.30
C ILE A 109 28.32 2.07 23.52
N PRO A 110 29.17 1.63 24.46
CA PRO A 110 30.54 2.13 24.56
C PRO A 110 31.43 1.48 23.47
N ALA A 111 32.19 2.30 22.75
CA ALA A 111 33.20 1.86 21.77
C ALA A 111 34.59 2.33 22.20
N TRP A 112 35.56 1.43 22.31
CA TRP A 112 36.89 1.72 22.86
C TRP A 112 37.90 2.11 21.78
N GLY A 113 38.71 3.14 22.03
CA GLY A 113 39.83 3.51 21.17
C GLY A 113 41.05 2.60 21.36
N SER A 114 41.87 2.46 20.32
CA SER A 114 43.12 1.69 20.35
C SER A 114 44.20 2.36 21.21
N ASP A 115 45.04 1.55 21.86
CA ASP A 115 46.31 2.02 22.40
C ASP A 115 47.34 2.17 21.27
N SER A 116 48.22 3.19 21.39
CA SER A 116 49.25 3.44 20.38
C SER A 116 50.14 2.20 20.12
N GLY A 117 50.00 1.63 18.92
CA GLY A 117 50.79 0.48 18.47
C GLY A 117 50.20 -0.89 18.81
N SER A 118 48.95 -0.94 19.29
CA SER A 118 48.17 -2.17 19.53
C SER A 118 46.86 -2.14 18.75
N ASP A 119 46.37 -3.31 18.36
CA ASP A 119 45.13 -3.51 17.59
C ASP A 119 43.96 -3.89 18.54
N ASN A 120 43.80 -3.11 19.61
CA ASN A 120 42.93 -3.44 20.74
C ASN A 120 41.74 -2.48 20.90
N GLY A 121 41.39 -1.75 19.85
CA GLY A 121 40.28 -0.79 19.80
C GLY A 121 40.29 0.00 18.50
N PHE A 122 39.39 0.96 18.36
CA PHE A 122 39.28 1.80 17.16
C PHE A 122 40.43 2.81 17.05
N ASP A 123 41.15 2.80 15.93
CA ASP A 123 42.05 3.90 15.56
C ASP A 123 41.24 5.14 15.11
N ALA A 124 41.85 6.32 15.20
CA ALA A 124 41.20 7.56 14.76
C ALA A 124 40.84 7.50 13.26
N ASN A 125 39.57 7.77 12.92
CA ASN A 125 38.97 7.68 11.58
C ASN A 125 38.76 6.27 11.01
N GLU A 126 38.76 5.22 11.84
CA GLU A 126 38.27 3.91 11.40
C GLU A 126 36.75 3.91 11.24
N THR A 127 36.27 3.14 10.26
CA THR A 127 34.83 2.98 9.99
C THR A 127 34.22 2.04 11.02
N ILE A 128 33.14 2.51 11.63
CA ILE A 128 32.33 1.78 12.59
C ILE A 128 31.36 0.90 11.81
N LEU A 129 31.41 -0.40 12.06
CA LEU A 129 30.47 -1.40 11.53
C LEU A 129 29.53 -1.85 12.64
N PHE A 130 28.28 -2.12 12.28
CA PHE A 130 27.28 -2.59 13.23
C PHE A 130 26.82 -3.98 12.85
N PHE A 131 26.73 -4.83 13.87
CA PHE A 131 26.16 -6.16 13.76
C PHE A 131 25.13 -6.35 14.85
N LEU A 132 24.05 -7.05 14.51
CA LEU A 132 23.03 -7.51 15.43
C LEU A 132 23.12 -9.04 15.52
N GLN A 133 23.21 -9.58 16.73
CA GLN A 133 23.11 -11.01 16.98
C GLN A 133 21.72 -11.33 17.52
N ILE A 134 21.02 -12.24 16.86
CA ILE A 134 19.75 -12.83 17.32
C ILE A 134 19.95 -14.35 17.26
N ASP A 135 19.72 -15.04 18.38
CA ASP A 135 19.85 -16.51 18.51
C ASP A 135 21.16 -17.09 17.95
N GLY A 136 22.26 -16.38 18.17
CA GLY A 136 23.61 -16.78 17.74
C GLY A 136 23.96 -16.43 16.29
N ILE A 137 23.02 -15.88 15.51
CA ILE A 137 23.23 -15.50 14.11
C ILE A 137 23.56 -14.00 14.01
N ASN A 138 24.59 -13.65 13.25
CA ASN A 138 25.07 -12.26 13.12
C ASN A 138 24.59 -11.61 11.82
N TYR A 139 23.84 -10.52 11.95
CA TYR A 139 23.27 -9.74 10.86
C TYR A 139 24.01 -8.40 10.72
N PRO A 140 24.60 -8.07 9.56
CA PRO A 140 25.19 -6.76 9.33
C PRO A 140 24.10 -5.69 9.16
N SER A 141 24.40 -4.45 9.55
CA SER A 141 23.53 -3.32 9.25
C SER A 141 23.44 -3.06 7.75
N SER A 142 22.23 -2.86 7.24
CA SER A 142 21.91 -2.53 5.84
C SER A 142 21.86 -1.01 5.62
N ASP A 143 21.12 -0.30 6.48
CA ASP A 143 20.92 1.15 6.40
C ASP A 143 21.18 1.80 7.76
N ILE A 144 21.84 2.97 7.77
CA ILE A 144 22.14 3.73 8.99
C ILE A 144 21.92 5.23 8.74
N THR A 145 21.09 5.86 9.58
CA THR A 145 20.85 7.30 9.58
C THR A 145 21.38 7.94 10.86
N PHE A 146 22.31 8.90 10.72
CA PHE A 146 22.87 9.65 11.85
C PHE A 146 22.14 10.97 12.04
N THR A 147 21.70 11.27 13.27
CA THR A 147 21.23 12.61 13.64
C THR A 147 22.40 13.53 14.02
N ILE A 148 23.43 12.97 14.68
CA ILE A 148 24.63 13.70 15.11
C ILE A 148 25.84 12.76 14.96
N GLY A 149 26.95 13.23 14.38
CA GLY A 149 28.17 12.43 14.20
C GLY A 149 28.32 11.84 12.80
N SER A 150 29.16 10.82 12.65
CA SER A 150 29.40 10.10 11.40
C SER A 150 29.79 8.64 11.66
N SER A 151 29.93 7.84 10.61
CA SER A 151 30.36 6.44 10.66
C SER A 151 31.84 6.24 10.99
N ASN A 152 32.60 7.30 11.27
CA ASN A 152 34.01 7.21 11.62
C ASN A 152 34.22 7.38 13.14
N PHE A 153 35.12 6.58 13.72
CA PHE A 153 35.45 6.68 15.13
C PHE A 153 36.15 7.99 15.48
N VAL A 154 35.57 8.72 16.45
CA VAL A 154 36.14 9.93 17.04
C VAL A 154 36.15 9.76 18.56
N ALA A 155 37.35 9.72 19.16
CA ALA A 155 37.51 9.51 20.60
C ALA A 155 36.82 10.62 21.43
N ASN A 156 36.12 10.22 22.48
CA ASN A 156 35.32 11.07 23.38
C ASN A 156 34.13 11.79 22.71
N SER A 157 33.65 11.26 21.57
CA SER A 157 32.44 11.75 20.90
C SER A 157 31.20 10.92 21.25
N THR A 158 30.03 11.46 20.93
CA THR A 158 28.72 10.84 21.13
C THR A 158 27.90 10.89 19.84
N PRO A 159 28.16 10.00 18.86
CA PRO A 159 27.28 9.90 17.69
C PRO A 159 25.89 9.45 18.12
N VAL A 160 24.87 9.98 17.46
CA VAL A 160 23.46 9.65 17.68
C VAL A 160 22.89 9.12 16.36
N ILE A 161 22.41 7.88 16.39
CA ILE A 161 21.81 7.19 15.24
C ILE A 161 20.29 7.30 15.36
N SER A 162 19.62 7.96 14.42
CA SER A 162 18.14 8.07 14.42
C SER A 162 17.45 6.81 13.92
N SER A 163 18.10 6.05 13.04
CA SER A 163 17.62 4.75 12.58
C SER A 163 18.76 3.88 12.10
N ILE A 164 18.70 2.58 12.39
CA ILE A 164 19.58 1.55 11.86
C ILE A 164 18.74 0.31 11.54
N ASN A 165 18.87 -0.23 10.33
CA ASN A 165 18.13 -1.41 9.88
C ASN A 165 19.06 -2.58 9.62
N PHE A 166 18.70 -3.77 10.12
CA PHE A 166 19.37 -5.03 9.90
C PHE A 166 18.48 -5.92 9.04
N GLN A 167 19.06 -6.68 8.11
CA GLN A 167 18.29 -7.53 7.20
C GLN A 167 18.82 -8.97 7.19
N SER A 168 17.92 -9.93 6.97
CA SER A 168 18.22 -11.38 6.93
C SER A 168 18.94 -11.84 5.65
N THR A 169 19.39 -10.93 4.80
CA THR A 169 19.75 -11.18 3.38
C THR A 169 21.01 -12.02 3.15
N GLN A 170 21.57 -12.71 4.16
CA GLN A 170 22.80 -13.51 4.03
C GLN A 170 22.84 -14.76 4.94
N LEU A 171 21.80 -15.59 4.95
CA LEU A 171 21.98 -17.01 5.25
C LEU A 171 21.98 -17.77 3.93
N GLU A 172 23.04 -18.54 3.66
CA GLU A 172 23.07 -19.46 2.51
C GLU A 172 21.79 -20.33 2.52
N PRO A 173 21.18 -20.58 1.35
CA PRO A 173 19.81 -21.10 1.22
C PRO A 173 19.59 -22.55 1.73
N CYS A 174 20.59 -23.14 2.38
CA CYS A 174 20.50 -24.40 3.13
C CYS A 174 21.44 -24.31 4.35
N SER A 175 20.98 -23.73 5.47
CA SER A 175 21.75 -23.59 6.72
C SER A 175 20.88 -23.76 7.97
N CYS A 176 21.41 -24.42 9.01
CA CYS A 176 20.73 -24.67 10.28
C CYS A 176 21.52 -24.11 11.47
N SER A 177 20.82 -23.65 12.51
CA SER A 177 21.43 -23.13 13.75
C SER A 177 22.16 -24.21 14.57
N ASN A 178 21.82 -25.50 14.43
CA ASN A 178 22.45 -26.59 15.20
C ASN A 178 22.71 -27.86 14.33
N PRO A 179 23.92 -28.05 13.76
CA PRO A 179 24.17 -29.11 12.79
C PRO A 179 24.93 -30.31 13.41
N GLU A 180 24.35 -31.51 13.37
CA GLU A 180 25.17 -32.74 13.47
C GLU A 180 25.57 -33.30 12.10
N THR A 181 24.95 -32.91 10.98
CA THR A 181 25.55 -32.99 9.62
C THR A 181 24.60 -32.38 8.57
N VAL A 182 25.14 -31.63 7.60
CA VAL A 182 24.43 -31.23 6.36
C VAL A 182 25.24 -31.80 5.19
N ALA A 183 24.61 -32.55 4.29
CA ALA A 183 25.25 -33.10 3.09
C ALA A 183 24.57 -32.57 1.83
N PHE A 184 25.38 -32.13 0.87
CA PHE A 184 24.95 -31.66 -0.46
C PHE A 184 25.14 -32.78 -1.48
N ASP A 185 24.16 -33.02 -2.35
CA ASP A 185 24.39 -33.68 -3.63
C ASP A 185 24.21 -32.70 -4.81
N GLN A 186 24.55 -33.17 -6.01
CA GLN A 186 24.75 -32.33 -7.20
C GLN A 186 23.44 -31.94 -7.92
N ASP A 187 22.27 -32.27 -7.35
CA ASP A 187 20.96 -32.10 -7.98
C ASP A 187 20.05 -31.09 -7.26
N GLY A 188 20.56 -30.33 -6.28
CA GLY A 188 19.81 -29.25 -5.63
C GLY A 188 18.82 -29.73 -4.56
N LEU A 189 19.20 -30.75 -3.78
CA LEU A 189 18.46 -31.23 -2.60
C LEU A 189 19.11 -30.74 -1.29
N CYS A 190 18.32 -30.31 -0.30
CA CYS A 190 18.79 -29.92 1.05
C CYS A 190 18.41 -31.02 2.07
N ILE A 191 19.42 -31.69 2.64
CA ILE A 191 19.24 -32.78 3.62
C ILE A 191 19.62 -32.28 5.02
N ILE A 192 18.67 -32.31 5.95
CA ILE A 192 18.82 -31.83 7.33
C ILE A 192 18.82 -33.05 8.29
N GLN A 193 19.94 -33.27 8.99
CA GLN A 193 20.02 -34.19 10.12
C GLN A 193 19.80 -33.39 11.42
N ALA A 194 18.55 -33.17 11.83
CA ALA A 194 18.23 -32.40 13.03
C ALA A 194 17.10 -33.05 13.81
N THR A 195 17.37 -33.49 15.05
CA THR A 195 16.43 -34.21 15.94
C THR A 195 15.12 -33.47 16.22
N ASN A 196 15.01 -32.16 15.93
CA ASN A 196 13.80 -31.34 15.95
C ASN A 196 13.97 -30.17 14.94
N TYR A 197 13.05 -29.95 13.99
CA TYR A 197 13.11 -28.86 12.99
C TYR A 197 11.84 -27.98 13.02
N CYS A 198 12.01 -26.66 12.89
CA CYS A 198 10.92 -25.67 12.74
C CYS A 198 11.16 -24.81 11.49
N ALA A 199 10.16 -24.71 10.60
CA ALA A 199 10.36 -24.23 9.23
C ALA A 199 10.13 -22.74 8.97
N SER A 200 9.56 -21.98 9.91
CA SER A 200 9.00 -20.66 9.56
C SER A 200 9.29 -19.54 10.55
N ASP A 201 10.04 -19.79 11.62
CA ASP A 201 10.35 -18.76 12.61
C ASP A 201 11.88 -18.66 12.81
N PRO A 202 12.53 -17.58 12.33
CA PRO A 202 13.97 -17.37 12.49
C PRO A 202 14.38 -17.05 13.94
N THR A 203 13.43 -16.99 14.88
CA THR A 203 13.66 -16.72 16.33
C THR A 203 13.69 -17.99 17.20
N GLN A 204 13.62 -19.18 16.60
CA GLN A 204 13.65 -20.47 17.32
C GLN A 204 15.05 -21.10 17.30
N ASP A 205 15.44 -21.71 18.42
CA ASP A 205 16.75 -22.37 18.62
C ASP A 205 17.11 -23.43 17.54
N ASN A 206 16.10 -23.99 16.86
CA ASN A 206 16.22 -25.09 15.89
C ASN A 206 15.74 -24.73 14.47
N TYR A 207 15.97 -23.48 14.06
CA TYR A 207 15.65 -22.96 12.74
C TYR A 207 16.60 -23.46 11.64
N CYS A 208 16.06 -23.73 10.44
CA CYS A 208 16.86 -23.89 9.21
C CYS A 208 16.30 -23.07 8.04
N ASN A 209 17.15 -22.27 7.40
CA ASN A 209 16.84 -21.57 6.15
C ASN A 209 16.98 -22.53 4.97
N VAL A 210 15.87 -22.77 4.28
CA VAL A 210 15.72 -23.71 3.14
C VAL A 210 15.18 -23.02 1.88
N THR A 211 15.19 -21.68 1.87
CA THR A 211 14.60 -20.86 0.81
C THR A 211 15.25 -21.17 -0.55
N GLY A 212 14.46 -21.60 -1.53
CA GLY A 212 14.93 -21.95 -2.88
C GLY A 212 15.14 -23.44 -3.14
N TYR A 213 14.79 -24.31 -2.19
CA TYR A 213 14.79 -25.77 -2.35
C TYR A 213 13.37 -26.31 -2.26
N ASN A 214 12.94 -27.10 -3.25
CA ASN A 214 11.59 -27.67 -3.28
C ASN A 214 11.47 -28.98 -2.48
N ASN A 215 12.59 -29.69 -2.25
CA ASN A 215 12.63 -30.99 -1.55
C ASN A 215 13.56 -30.94 -0.33
N ILE A 216 12.97 -30.97 0.87
CA ILE A 216 13.67 -30.99 2.16
C ILE A 216 13.55 -32.38 2.76
N ILE A 217 14.67 -33.06 3.03
CA ILE A 217 14.66 -34.35 3.73
C ILE A 217 15.10 -34.13 5.19
N VAL A 218 14.17 -34.32 6.14
CA VAL A 218 14.46 -34.37 7.58
C VAL A 218 14.60 -35.82 8.00
N ASN A 219 15.82 -36.26 8.32
CA ASN A 219 16.06 -37.64 8.75
C ASN A 219 16.11 -37.75 10.28
N ASN A 220 14.94 -37.89 10.89
CA ASN A 220 14.82 -38.21 12.32
C ASN A 220 14.25 -39.62 12.50
N ASN A 221 15.04 -40.50 13.10
CA ASN A 221 14.64 -41.85 13.51
C ASN A 221 13.60 -41.89 14.66
N LEU A 222 12.64 -40.96 14.71
CA LEU A 222 11.54 -40.93 15.67
C LEU A 222 10.22 -40.56 14.96
N ASN A 223 9.12 -41.17 15.44
CA ASN A 223 7.77 -41.15 14.86
C ASN A 223 7.31 -39.79 14.28
N PRO A 224 6.56 -39.77 13.15
CA PRO A 224 6.07 -38.53 12.50
C PRO A 224 4.92 -37.82 13.25
N SER A 225 4.73 -38.07 14.55
CA SER A 225 3.55 -37.64 15.31
C SER A 225 3.84 -36.69 16.49
N GLU A 226 4.97 -35.98 16.45
CA GLU A 226 5.23 -34.81 17.32
C GLU A 226 5.70 -33.63 16.46
N VAL A 227 4.88 -33.25 15.48
CA VAL A 227 4.95 -31.94 14.82
C VAL A 227 3.93 -31.05 15.55
N CYS A 228 4.36 -29.89 16.04
CA CYS A 228 3.55 -28.96 16.83
C CYS A 228 2.18 -28.69 16.16
N GLU A 229 1.09 -28.92 16.89
CA GLU A 229 -0.31 -28.84 16.43
C GLU A 229 -0.79 -27.41 16.12
N ASP A 230 -1.83 -27.31 15.29
CA ASP A 230 -2.53 -26.11 14.81
C ASP A 230 -2.98 -25.13 15.93
N SER A 231 -2.84 -23.82 15.69
CA SER A 231 -3.44 -22.79 16.55
C SER A 231 -4.85 -22.48 16.07
N VAL A 232 -5.86 -22.93 16.84
CA VAL A 232 -7.29 -22.65 16.59
C VAL A 232 -7.74 -21.52 17.52
N GLY A 233 -8.23 -20.40 16.98
CA GLY A 233 -8.51 -19.16 17.72
C GLY A 233 -9.57 -18.30 17.04
N CYS A 234 -9.74 -17.03 17.41
CA CYS A 234 -10.67 -16.14 16.69
C CYS A 234 -9.96 -15.47 15.51
N THR A 235 -10.50 -15.57 14.29
CA THR A 235 -9.86 -15.02 13.09
C THR A 235 -10.44 -13.68 12.62
N CYS A 236 -11.47 -13.14 13.28
CA CYS A 236 -12.05 -11.84 12.94
C CYS A 236 -11.21 -10.70 13.55
N GLU A 237 -10.56 -9.88 12.73
CA GLU A 237 -9.67 -8.80 13.21
C GLU A 237 -10.37 -7.72 14.05
N GLN A 238 -11.68 -7.55 13.86
CA GLN A 238 -12.50 -6.58 14.60
C GLN A 238 -12.96 -7.11 15.97
N ALA A 239 -12.65 -8.38 16.32
CA ALA A 239 -13.00 -8.98 17.60
C ALA A 239 -11.99 -8.66 18.70
N ASP A 240 -12.48 -8.48 19.92
CA ASP A 240 -11.67 -8.16 21.10
C ASP A 240 -10.71 -9.30 21.49
N ASN A 241 -11.00 -10.52 21.05
CA ASN A 241 -10.17 -11.70 21.26
C ASN A 241 -9.62 -12.28 19.95
N TYR A 242 -9.47 -11.44 18.92
CA TYR A 242 -8.76 -11.79 17.69
C TYR A 242 -7.39 -12.38 18.00
N ASP A 243 -7.08 -13.49 17.33
CA ASP A 243 -5.81 -14.20 17.44
C ASP A 243 -5.15 -14.23 16.06
N SER A 244 -4.18 -13.35 15.89
CA SER A 244 -3.40 -13.21 14.65
C SER A 244 -2.51 -14.42 14.34
N SER A 245 -2.38 -15.37 15.27
CA SER A 245 -1.65 -16.63 15.08
C SER A 245 -2.56 -17.81 14.76
N ALA A 246 -3.88 -17.61 14.85
CA ALA A 246 -4.85 -18.64 14.55
C ALA A 246 -5.06 -18.75 13.04
N THR A 247 -5.03 -19.98 12.52
CA THR A 247 -5.25 -20.28 11.10
C THR A 247 -6.63 -20.88 10.82
N GLU A 248 -7.39 -21.24 11.87
CA GLU A 248 -8.78 -21.67 11.81
C GLU A 248 -9.62 -21.00 12.92
N ASP A 249 -10.83 -20.53 12.58
CA ASP A 249 -11.76 -19.93 13.55
C ASP A 249 -12.50 -21.02 14.35
N ASN A 250 -12.36 -20.99 15.68
CA ASN A 250 -13.10 -21.89 16.56
C ASN A 250 -14.49 -21.35 16.98
N GLY A 251 -14.92 -20.20 16.45
CA GLY A 251 -16.20 -19.56 16.79
C GLY A 251 -16.19 -18.90 18.16
N SER A 252 -15.00 -18.61 18.71
CA SER A 252 -14.85 -17.91 19.99
C SER A 252 -14.82 -16.40 19.86
N CYS A 253 -14.90 -15.83 18.65
CA CYS A 253 -14.84 -14.39 18.42
C CYS A 253 -15.89 -13.61 19.23
N ILE A 254 -15.46 -12.58 19.94
CA ILE A 254 -16.27 -11.69 20.76
C ILE A 254 -16.03 -10.26 20.30
N ILE A 255 -17.09 -9.55 19.93
CA ILE A 255 -17.02 -8.14 19.51
C ILE A 255 -17.81 -7.31 20.52
N THR A 256 -17.15 -6.37 21.19
CA THR A 256 -17.81 -5.42 22.10
C THR A 256 -18.10 -4.11 21.38
N GLY A 257 -19.35 -3.93 20.96
CA GLY A 257 -19.77 -2.80 20.11
C GLY A 257 -19.38 -2.98 18.65
N GLY A 258 -20.32 -2.65 17.75
CA GLY A 258 -20.25 -3.00 16.32
C GLY A 258 -21.59 -3.54 15.85
N CYS A 259 -21.65 -4.02 14.60
CA CYS A 259 -22.87 -4.57 14.03
C CYS A 259 -22.58 -5.75 13.11
N SER A 260 -23.38 -6.81 13.22
CA SER A 260 -23.36 -7.95 12.29
C SER A 260 -24.21 -7.73 11.03
N ASP A 261 -25.00 -6.66 10.99
CA ASP A 261 -25.83 -6.32 9.83
C ASP A 261 -25.04 -5.48 8.83
N SER A 262 -24.82 -6.06 7.65
CA SER A 262 -24.15 -5.43 6.50
C SER A 262 -24.78 -4.12 6.00
N LEU A 263 -26.01 -3.80 6.42
CA LEU A 263 -26.70 -2.55 6.06
C LEU A 263 -26.44 -1.41 7.04
N ALA A 264 -25.80 -1.67 8.18
CA ALA A 264 -25.46 -0.65 9.16
C ALA A 264 -24.16 0.06 8.76
N SER A 265 -24.04 1.36 9.05
CA SER A 265 -22.83 2.13 8.76
C SER A 265 -21.62 1.72 9.60
N ASN A 266 -21.83 1.02 10.71
CA ASN A 266 -20.80 0.45 11.59
C ASN A 266 -20.73 -1.08 11.51
N TYR A 267 -21.03 -1.65 10.34
CA TYR A 267 -20.88 -3.07 10.08
C TYR A 267 -19.44 -3.55 10.26
N SER A 268 -19.25 -4.62 11.03
CA SER A 268 -17.94 -5.14 11.44
C SER A 268 -17.25 -6.01 10.37
N GLY A 269 -17.84 -6.16 9.18
CA GLY A 269 -17.28 -6.93 8.06
C GLY A 269 -17.71 -8.40 8.04
N SER A 270 -17.70 -9.01 6.86
CA SER A 270 -18.28 -10.34 6.63
C SER A 270 -17.51 -11.49 7.28
N GLU A 271 -16.22 -11.31 7.54
CA GLU A 271 -15.38 -12.27 8.27
C GLU A 271 -15.79 -12.37 9.75
N CYS A 272 -16.58 -11.41 10.23
CA CYS A 272 -16.99 -11.27 11.62
C CYS A 272 -18.47 -11.66 11.84
N ASP A 273 -19.20 -12.05 10.81
CA ASP A 273 -20.65 -12.32 10.82
C ASP A 273 -21.07 -13.42 11.83
N ASN A 274 -20.17 -14.35 12.14
CA ASN A 274 -20.42 -15.45 13.09
C ASN A 274 -19.92 -15.16 14.51
N SER A 275 -19.47 -13.93 14.79
CA SER A 275 -18.94 -13.53 16.09
C SER A 275 -20.05 -13.30 17.12
N ASN A 276 -19.69 -13.42 18.40
CA ASN A 276 -20.60 -13.16 19.51
C ASN A 276 -20.52 -11.69 19.93
N PHE A 277 -21.53 -10.89 19.58
CA PHE A 277 -21.56 -9.45 19.89
C PHE A 277 -22.06 -9.21 21.32
N ILE A 278 -21.23 -8.57 22.13
CA ILE A 278 -21.59 -8.09 23.47
C ILE A 278 -21.89 -6.60 23.33
N ASP A 279 -23.17 -6.25 23.32
CA ASP A 279 -23.70 -4.90 23.08
C ASP A 279 -23.66 -4.46 21.59
N GLU A 280 -24.26 -5.28 20.72
CA GLU A 280 -24.51 -4.94 19.32
C GLU A 280 -25.38 -3.68 19.19
N ASP A 281 -24.86 -2.63 18.54
CA ASP A 281 -25.52 -1.33 18.39
C ASP A 281 -25.40 -0.85 16.94
N CYS A 282 -26.30 -1.35 16.10
CA CYS A 282 -26.30 -1.08 14.68
C CYS A 282 -26.77 0.34 14.37
N GLN A 283 -25.91 1.08 13.66
CA GLN A 283 -26.13 2.47 13.29
C GLN A 283 -26.68 2.56 11.87
N TYR A 284 -27.92 3.04 11.76
CA TYR A 284 -28.62 3.25 10.50
C TYR A 284 -28.92 4.75 10.35
N PRO A 285 -28.29 5.44 9.39
CA PRO A 285 -28.58 6.85 9.11
C PRO A 285 -29.98 7.00 8.49
N GLY A 286 -30.76 7.97 8.97
CA GLY A 286 -32.04 8.36 8.39
C GLY A 286 -32.84 9.24 9.34
N CYS A 287 -34.05 9.67 8.94
CA CYS A 287 -34.82 10.58 9.79
C CYS A 287 -35.36 9.90 11.06
N THR A 288 -34.92 10.34 12.25
CA THR A 288 -35.35 9.74 13.53
C THR A 288 -36.58 10.42 14.18
N CYS A 289 -36.99 11.60 13.71
CA CYS A 289 -38.16 12.34 14.22
C CYS A 289 -39.47 11.64 13.86
N SER A 290 -40.17 11.05 14.84
CA SER A 290 -41.32 10.15 14.62
C SER A 290 -42.56 10.79 13.98
N ILE A 291 -42.63 12.12 13.99
CA ILE A 291 -43.72 12.90 13.40
C ILE A 291 -43.34 13.53 12.05
N ALA A 292 -42.10 13.36 11.60
CA ALA A 292 -41.66 13.80 10.28
C ALA A 292 -42.31 12.95 9.18
N ALA A 293 -42.61 13.56 8.04
CA ALA A 293 -43.26 12.87 6.92
C ALA A 293 -42.36 11.81 6.28
N ASN A 294 -41.04 11.97 6.40
CA ASN A 294 -40.04 11.01 5.96
C ASN A 294 -39.37 10.26 7.12
N TRP A 295 -40.05 10.15 8.26
CA TRP A 295 -39.56 9.37 9.39
C TRP A 295 -39.22 7.94 8.98
N ASP A 296 -38.01 7.52 9.35
CA ASP A 296 -37.53 6.16 9.15
C ASP A 296 -37.48 5.44 10.50
N SER A 297 -38.34 4.43 10.64
CA SER A 297 -38.42 3.61 11.84
C SER A 297 -37.19 2.73 12.11
N ALA A 298 -36.33 2.53 11.11
CA ALA A 298 -35.09 1.76 11.24
C ALA A 298 -33.89 2.67 11.56
N ALA A 299 -34.01 3.98 11.36
CA ALA A 299 -32.93 4.92 11.62
C ALA A 299 -32.63 5.01 13.11
N THR A 300 -31.36 4.82 13.46
CA THR A 300 -30.84 4.98 14.82
C THR A 300 -30.00 6.26 14.97
N ILE A 301 -29.67 6.93 13.85
CA ILE A 301 -28.97 8.23 13.82
C ILE A 301 -29.67 9.17 12.84
N ASP A 302 -29.97 10.41 13.29
CA ASP A 302 -30.56 11.46 12.45
C ASP A 302 -29.52 12.03 11.48
N ASP A 303 -29.74 11.85 10.18
CA ASP A 303 -28.89 12.39 9.11
C ASP A 303 -29.29 13.82 8.70
N GLY A 304 -30.25 14.42 9.40
CA GLY A 304 -30.75 15.77 9.15
C GLY A 304 -31.79 15.84 8.02
N SER A 305 -32.20 14.69 7.48
CA SER A 305 -33.20 14.64 6.41
C SER A 305 -34.64 14.89 6.89
N CYS A 306 -34.90 14.95 8.20
CA CYS A 306 -36.27 15.04 8.74
C CYS A 306 -37.06 16.29 8.31
N VAL A 307 -38.28 16.06 7.78
CA VAL A 307 -39.21 17.11 7.34
C VAL A 307 -40.54 17.00 8.08
N VAL A 308 -40.89 18.00 8.89
CA VAL A 308 -42.12 18.02 9.71
C VAL A 308 -43.17 18.93 9.08
N VAL A 309 -44.34 18.36 8.79
CA VAL A 309 -45.45 19.04 8.09
C VAL A 309 -46.47 19.54 9.11
N GLY A 310 -46.07 20.53 9.90
CA GLY A 310 -46.92 21.20 10.90
C GLY A 310 -46.60 20.80 12.33
N GLY A 311 -46.11 21.76 13.10
CA GLY A 311 -45.54 21.58 14.43
C GLY A 311 -44.72 22.81 14.82
N CYS A 312 -44.01 22.73 15.93
CA CYS A 312 -43.21 23.84 16.43
C CYS A 312 -41.94 23.31 17.10
N ASN A 313 -40.77 23.90 16.87
CA ASN A 313 -39.54 23.51 17.57
C ASN A 313 -39.36 24.22 18.93
N ASP A 314 -40.29 25.10 19.31
CA ASP A 314 -40.28 25.79 20.60
C ASP A 314 -40.97 24.94 21.69
N SER A 315 -40.17 24.47 22.65
CA SER A 315 -40.62 23.63 23.77
C SER A 315 -41.63 24.27 24.71
N SER A 316 -41.89 25.57 24.57
CA SER A 316 -42.92 26.29 25.33
C SER A 316 -44.31 26.29 24.68
N ALA A 317 -44.41 25.91 23.40
CA ALA A 317 -45.68 25.84 22.67
C ALA A 317 -46.51 24.60 23.05
N SER A 318 -47.82 24.76 23.03
CA SER A 318 -48.79 23.68 23.27
C SER A 318 -48.77 22.61 22.17
N ASN A 319 -48.31 22.96 20.96
CA ASN A 319 -48.08 22.04 19.85
C ASN A 319 -46.57 21.83 19.57
N TYR A 320 -45.73 21.90 20.61
CA TYR A 320 -44.31 21.55 20.49
C TYR A 320 -44.12 20.13 19.95
N SER A 321 -43.27 20.01 18.94
CA SER A 321 -43.00 18.79 18.18
C SER A 321 -42.09 17.77 18.89
N GLY A 322 -41.58 18.11 20.07
CA GLY A 322 -40.71 17.25 20.86
C GLY A 322 -39.23 17.38 20.51
N ASP A 323 -38.37 17.05 21.48
CA ASP A 323 -36.93 17.28 21.39
C ASP A 323 -36.27 16.46 20.26
N GLU A 324 -36.82 15.29 19.92
CA GLU A 324 -36.36 14.42 18.82
C GLU A 324 -36.52 15.05 17.42
N CYS A 325 -37.31 16.11 17.30
CA CYS A 325 -37.56 16.82 16.04
C CYS A 325 -36.89 18.20 15.99
N SER A 326 -35.98 18.49 16.92
CA SER A 326 -35.40 19.84 17.08
C SER A 326 -34.51 20.27 15.91
N ASN A 327 -33.91 19.32 15.19
CA ASN A 327 -33.06 19.57 14.02
C ASN A 327 -33.82 19.40 12.69
N SER A 328 -35.13 19.14 12.75
CA SER A 328 -35.95 18.89 11.56
C SER A 328 -36.34 20.18 10.84
N SER A 329 -36.53 20.09 9.52
CA SER A 329 -37.03 21.18 8.70
C SER A 329 -38.56 21.27 8.78
N PHE A 330 -39.10 22.41 9.21
CA PHE A 330 -40.55 22.62 9.35
C PHE A 330 -41.12 23.33 8.13
N ILE A 331 -42.11 22.72 7.47
CA ILE A 331 -42.76 23.33 6.29
C ILE A 331 -43.73 24.45 6.72
N SER A 332 -44.26 24.40 7.95
CA SER A 332 -45.17 25.41 8.51
C SER A 332 -45.01 25.45 10.04
N GLU A 333 -44.13 26.34 10.53
CA GLU A 333 -43.87 26.51 11.95
C GLU A 333 -44.86 27.52 12.57
N LEU A 334 -45.90 27.01 13.22
CA LEU A 334 -46.94 27.83 13.87
C LEU A 334 -47.15 27.35 15.31
N CYS A 335 -46.48 28.00 16.25
CA CYS A 335 -46.49 27.66 17.67
C CYS A 335 -47.78 28.15 18.35
N GLU A 336 -48.57 27.24 18.92
CA GLU A 336 -49.86 27.53 19.57
C GLU A 336 -49.75 27.53 21.11
N TYR A 337 -50.45 28.43 21.81
CA TYR A 337 -50.45 28.50 23.29
C TYR A 337 -51.88 28.57 23.83
N ALA A 338 -52.25 27.69 24.77
CA ALA A 338 -53.65 27.47 25.16
C ALA A 338 -54.32 28.57 26.01
N SER A 339 -55.61 28.85 25.74
CA SER A 339 -56.57 29.44 26.70
C SER A 339 -57.99 28.81 26.58
N ASN A 340 -58.80 28.93 27.63
CA ASN A 340 -59.75 27.94 28.16
C ASN A 340 -61.26 28.15 27.83
N ASP A 341 -62.02 27.03 27.76
CA ASP A 341 -63.49 26.81 28.04
C ASP A 341 -64.66 27.07 27.03
N SER A 342 -65.42 25.98 26.80
CA SER A 342 -66.88 25.71 26.55
C SER A 342 -67.82 26.49 25.59
N CYS A 343 -68.43 25.70 24.68
CA CYS A 343 -69.78 25.74 24.03
C CYS A 343 -70.52 27.08 23.79
N GLU A 344 -70.64 27.50 22.52
CA GLU A 344 -71.90 27.77 21.79
C GLU A 344 -71.59 28.10 20.32
N ASP A 345 -72.59 27.94 19.45
CA ASP A 345 -72.63 28.37 18.05
C ASP A 345 -72.19 29.82 17.91
N ASP A 346 -71.12 30.11 17.17
CA ASP A 346 -71.03 31.39 16.47
C ASP A 346 -70.06 31.34 15.29
N ASP A 347 -70.57 31.84 14.17
CA ASP A 347 -69.87 32.11 12.94
C ASP A 347 -68.75 33.15 13.17
N THR A 348 -67.86 33.18 12.18
CA THR A 348 -67.00 34.32 11.79
C THR A 348 -65.60 34.42 12.40
N ALA A 349 -64.60 34.23 11.53
CA ALA A 349 -63.42 35.07 11.52
C ALA A 349 -63.22 35.56 10.08
N PHE A 350 -63.44 36.85 9.87
CA PHE A 350 -63.16 37.54 8.61
C PHE A 350 -61.62 37.58 8.44
N PRO A 351 -61.05 36.97 7.38
CA PRO A 351 -59.61 36.67 7.32
C PRO A 351 -58.71 37.88 7.03
N PHE A 352 -59.27 39.10 7.07
CA PHE A 352 -58.55 40.35 6.79
C PHE A 352 -58.62 41.31 7.97
N PRO A 353 -57.53 42.01 8.32
CA PRO A 353 -57.58 43.13 9.26
C PRO A 353 -58.56 44.19 8.78
N CYS A 354 -59.28 44.87 9.67
CA CYS A 354 -60.36 45.79 9.31
C CYS A 354 -59.97 46.87 8.29
N ALA A 355 -58.75 47.41 8.35
CA ALA A 355 -58.26 48.38 7.36
C ALA A 355 -58.15 47.77 5.95
N THR A 356 -57.78 46.49 5.85
CA THR A 356 -57.64 45.75 4.60
C THR A 356 -59.02 45.34 4.06
N ALA A 357 -59.92 44.91 4.96
CA ALA A 357 -61.31 44.58 4.61
C ALA A 357 -62.07 45.80 4.04
N ILE A 358 -61.93 46.97 4.67
CA ILE A 358 -62.55 48.22 4.23
C ILE A 358 -61.92 48.72 2.93
N ALA A 359 -60.60 48.58 2.75
CA ALA A 359 -59.93 48.97 1.50
C ALA A 359 -60.32 48.09 0.30
N ALA A 360 -60.57 46.79 0.52
CA ALA A 360 -60.91 45.85 -0.53
C ALA A 360 -62.41 45.81 -0.87
N PHE A 361 -63.30 45.99 0.12
CA PHE A 361 -64.74 45.77 -0.05
C PHE A 361 -65.62 46.96 0.37
N THR A 362 -65.03 48.02 0.94
CA THR A 362 -65.72 49.14 1.59
C THR A 362 -66.54 48.71 2.82
N CYS A 363 -66.97 49.68 3.64
CA CYS A 363 -67.74 49.36 4.85
C CYS A 363 -69.11 48.73 4.59
N ASP A 364 -69.68 48.96 3.40
CA ASP A 364 -70.97 48.39 3.00
C ASP A 364 -70.81 47.05 2.24
N GLY A 365 -69.58 46.53 2.12
CA GLY A 365 -69.29 45.28 1.42
C GLY A 365 -69.60 44.04 2.25
N GLU A 366 -69.74 42.89 1.58
CA GLU A 366 -69.90 41.57 2.19
C GLU A 366 -68.85 40.60 1.64
N PHE A 367 -68.32 39.75 2.52
CA PHE A 367 -67.48 38.62 2.11
C PHE A 367 -67.94 37.35 2.81
N ASN A 368 -68.22 36.31 2.02
CA ASN A 368 -68.81 35.03 2.46
C ASN A 368 -70.04 35.19 3.38
N GLY A 369 -70.88 36.19 3.09
CA GLY A 369 -72.16 36.39 3.78
C GLY A 369 -72.07 37.15 5.11
N VAL A 370 -70.89 37.67 5.45
CA VAL A 370 -70.70 38.55 6.61
C VAL A 370 -70.41 39.96 6.11
N SER A 371 -71.18 40.94 6.58
CA SER A 371 -70.97 42.34 6.19
C SER A 371 -69.73 42.91 6.87
N VAL A 372 -68.95 43.68 6.14
CA VAL A 372 -67.71 44.31 6.63
C VAL A 372 -68.04 45.26 7.78
N SER A 373 -69.20 45.93 7.76
CA SER A 373 -69.69 46.75 8.86
C SER A 373 -69.98 45.97 10.14
N ASP A 374 -70.38 44.70 10.05
CA ASP A 374 -70.68 43.86 11.22
C ASP A 374 -69.39 43.22 11.78
N ALA A 375 -68.43 42.88 10.91
CA ALA A 375 -67.14 42.34 11.32
C ALA A 375 -66.15 43.41 11.84
N CYS A 376 -66.28 44.66 11.37
CA CYS A 376 -65.37 45.77 11.69
C CYS A 376 -66.11 47.07 12.11
N PRO A 377 -66.97 47.02 13.14
CA PRO A 377 -67.88 48.11 13.48
C PRO A 377 -67.16 49.40 13.91
N GLU A 378 -66.11 49.32 14.73
CA GLU A 378 -65.38 50.52 15.20
C GLU A 378 -64.61 51.24 14.08
N SER A 379 -64.18 50.52 13.04
CA SER A 379 -63.44 51.09 11.90
C SER A 379 -64.37 51.67 10.83
N CYS A 380 -65.60 51.14 10.75
CA CYS A 380 -66.63 51.63 9.85
C CYS A 380 -67.50 52.76 10.43
N ASP A 381 -67.50 52.95 11.75
CA ASP A 381 -68.22 54.04 12.41
C ASP A 381 -67.52 55.42 12.34
N ASN A 382 -66.43 55.56 11.58
CA ASN A 382 -65.80 56.85 11.33
C ASN A 382 -65.54 57.09 9.83
N CYS A 383 -66.60 57.04 9.02
CA CYS A 383 -66.61 57.79 7.76
C CYS A 383 -67.34 59.12 7.96
N GLU A 384 -66.57 60.18 8.26
CA GLU A 384 -66.97 61.51 7.81
C GLU A 384 -66.61 61.64 6.32
N THR A 385 -67.63 61.42 5.50
CA THR A 385 -67.88 62.00 4.17
C THR A 385 -67.13 61.52 2.90
N ILE A 386 -67.95 60.90 2.04
CA ILE A 386 -68.19 61.16 0.59
C ILE A 386 -67.27 60.46 -0.43
N CYS A 387 -67.95 59.72 -1.32
CA CYS A 387 -67.51 59.09 -2.57
C CYS A 387 -66.87 60.08 -3.56
N GLU A 388 -65.95 59.64 -4.41
CA GLU A 388 -66.09 59.74 -5.88
C GLU A 388 -65.31 58.61 -6.57
N ASP A 389 -65.95 58.14 -7.64
CA ASP A 389 -65.58 57.14 -8.64
C ASP A 389 -64.45 57.67 -9.55
N ASP A 390 -63.42 56.85 -9.83
CA ASP A 390 -62.71 56.93 -11.11
C ASP A 390 -62.11 55.56 -11.47
N ASP A 391 -62.65 54.99 -12.55
CA ASP A 391 -62.09 53.87 -13.30
C ASP A 391 -60.64 54.17 -13.74
N THR A 392 -59.83 53.11 -13.82
CA THR A 392 -58.47 53.01 -14.41
C THR A 392 -57.26 53.14 -13.46
N ALA A 393 -56.80 52.01 -12.92
CA ALA A 393 -55.37 51.70 -12.72
C ALA A 393 -55.17 50.22 -12.34
N PHE A 394 -54.16 49.59 -12.91
CA PHE A 394 -53.61 48.33 -12.41
C PHE A 394 -53.10 48.57 -10.96
N PRO A 395 -53.53 47.80 -9.93
CA PRO A 395 -53.40 48.23 -8.53
C PRO A 395 -52.02 47.99 -7.90
N PHE A 396 -51.03 47.52 -8.67
CA PHE A 396 -49.68 47.22 -8.17
C PHE A 396 -48.59 47.94 -8.98
N PRO A 397 -47.49 48.38 -8.34
CA PRO A 397 -46.27 48.75 -9.03
C PRO A 397 -45.68 47.54 -9.79
N CYS A 398 -45.07 47.77 -10.96
CA CYS A 398 -44.62 46.70 -11.86
C CYS A 398 -43.68 45.68 -11.22
N VAL A 399 -42.76 46.13 -10.36
CA VAL A 399 -41.86 45.24 -9.58
C VAL A 399 -42.63 44.25 -8.68
N THR A 400 -43.74 44.67 -8.08
CA THR A 400 -44.58 43.83 -7.22
C THR A 400 -45.46 42.89 -8.04
N ALA A 401 -45.89 43.31 -9.23
CA ALA A 401 -46.66 42.46 -10.15
C ALA A 401 -45.78 41.33 -10.74
N ILE A 402 -44.53 41.65 -11.12
CA ILE A 402 -43.57 40.67 -11.66
C ILE A 402 -43.15 39.67 -10.58
N SER A 403 -42.92 40.12 -9.34
CA SER A 403 -42.53 39.20 -8.26
C SER A 403 -43.66 38.27 -7.80
N ALA A 404 -44.92 38.66 -8.01
CA ALA A 404 -46.09 37.86 -7.60
C ALA A 404 -46.62 36.96 -8.72
N PHE A 405 -46.51 37.36 -9.99
CA PHE A 405 -47.16 36.67 -11.11
C PHE A 405 -46.25 36.39 -12.31
N THR A 406 -44.99 36.87 -12.30
CA THR A 406 -44.05 36.86 -13.45
C THR A 406 -44.57 37.69 -14.65
N CYS A 407 -43.70 37.99 -15.64
CA CYS A 407 -44.11 38.81 -16.79
C CYS A 407 -45.17 38.12 -17.69
N ASP A 408 -45.26 36.79 -17.63
CA ASP A 408 -46.23 35.98 -18.37
C ASP A 408 -47.53 35.71 -17.58
N GLY A 409 -47.67 36.29 -16.39
CA GLY A 409 -48.86 36.13 -15.55
C GLY A 409 -50.04 37.02 -15.95
N GLU A 410 -51.25 36.64 -15.55
CA GLU A 410 -52.47 37.43 -15.74
C GLU A 410 -53.16 37.73 -14.40
N TYR A 411 -53.67 38.96 -14.25
CA TYR A 411 -54.53 39.34 -13.13
C TYR A 411 -55.86 39.91 -13.66
N ASN A 412 -56.98 39.26 -13.33
CA ASN A 412 -58.33 39.62 -13.81
C ASN A 412 -58.44 39.75 -15.33
N GLY A 413 -57.70 38.91 -16.08
CA GLY A 413 -57.75 38.86 -17.55
C GLY A 413 -56.99 39.99 -18.24
N ILE A 414 -56.13 40.72 -17.52
CA ILE A 414 -55.15 41.64 -18.06
C ILE A 414 -53.76 41.02 -17.85
N SER A 415 -53.00 40.88 -18.94
CA SER A 415 -51.62 40.38 -18.88
C SER A 415 -50.69 41.37 -18.17
N VAL A 416 -49.81 40.86 -17.31
CA VAL A 416 -48.79 41.67 -16.62
C VAL A 416 -47.86 42.35 -17.64
N SER A 417 -47.55 41.69 -18.76
CA SER A 417 -46.76 42.25 -19.86
C SER A 417 -47.45 43.42 -20.60
N ASP A 418 -48.79 43.45 -20.64
CA ASP A 418 -49.55 44.55 -21.26
C ASP A 418 -49.68 45.77 -20.34
N ALA A 419 -49.69 45.55 -19.02
CA ALA A 419 -49.80 46.60 -18.02
C ALA A 419 -48.44 47.23 -17.64
N CYS A 420 -47.34 46.48 -17.78
CA CYS A 420 -45.98 46.88 -17.40
C CYS A 420 -44.96 46.74 -18.54
N PRO A 421 -45.18 47.40 -19.70
CA PRO A 421 -44.40 47.16 -20.91
C PRO A 421 -42.92 47.57 -20.80
N GLU A 422 -42.57 48.64 -20.08
CA GLU A 422 -41.15 49.05 -19.92
C GLU A 422 -40.36 48.14 -18.97
N SER A 423 -41.04 47.43 -18.06
CA SER A 423 -40.40 46.50 -17.11
C SER A 423 -40.45 45.04 -17.58
N CYS A 424 -41.40 44.70 -18.44
CA CYS A 424 -41.55 43.37 -19.04
C CYS A 424 -41.17 43.33 -20.54
N GLY A 425 -40.57 44.38 -21.08
CA GLY A 425 -40.16 44.36 -22.49
C GLY A 425 -39.30 45.53 -22.94
N ASN A 426 -38.04 45.22 -23.21
CA ASN A 426 -37.49 45.52 -24.52
C ASN A 426 -37.24 44.19 -25.24
N CYS A 427 -38.28 43.57 -25.80
CA CYS A 427 -38.20 42.57 -26.86
C CYS A 427 -39.55 42.52 -27.59
N ASN A 428 -39.62 43.22 -28.73
CA ASN A 428 -40.78 43.22 -29.59
C ASN A 428 -40.70 42.06 -30.59
N ASN A 429 -41.63 41.11 -30.45
CA ASN A 429 -42.23 40.25 -31.46
C ASN A 429 -41.35 39.28 -32.28
N ASN A 430 -41.65 38.00 -32.00
CA ASN A 430 -41.58 36.79 -32.84
C ASN A 430 -40.25 36.02 -32.82
N ASP A 431 -40.30 34.87 -32.13
CA ASP A 431 -39.49 33.67 -32.37
C ASP A 431 -37.97 33.82 -32.33
N ASP A 432 -37.40 34.55 -31.37
CA ASP A 432 -36.00 34.33 -31.01
C ASP A 432 -35.72 34.61 -29.53
N THR A 433 -35.51 33.53 -28.78
CA THR A 433 -34.95 33.54 -27.43
C THR A 433 -33.42 33.60 -27.49
N SER A 434 -32.83 34.36 -28.41
CA SER A 434 -31.37 34.47 -28.52
C SER A 434 -30.90 35.90 -28.25
N CYS A 435 -30.28 36.07 -27.09
CA CYS A 435 -29.28 37.09 -26.76
C CYS A 435 -27.98 36.96 -27.61
N GLU A 436 -27.98 36.04 -28.57
CA GLU A 436 -26.98 35.89 -29.62
C GLU A 436 -27.25 36.85 -30.79
N LEU A 437 -26.19 37.48 -31.29
CA LEU A 437 -26.15 38.25 -32.52
C LEU A 437 -25.58 37.41 -33.65
N GLU A 438 -26.38 37.13 -34.66
CA GLU A 438 -25.92 36.44 -35.86
C GLU A 438 -25.15 37.37 -36.81
N ASN A 439 -24.13 36.83 -37.50
CA ASN A 439 -23.41 37.49 -38.60
C ASN A 439 -22.69 38.80 -38.24
N ILE A 440 -22.17 38.92 -37.01
CA ILE A 440 -21.30 40.03 -36.62
C ILE A 440 -19.90 39.86 -37.23
N ASP A 441 -19.40 40.91 -37.89
CA ASP A 441 -18.02 40.95 -38.39
C ASP A 441 -17.08 41.51 -37.31
N TRP A 442 -16.13 40.68 -36.88
CA TRP A 442 -15.12 41.03 -35.88
C TRP A 442 -13.88 41.69 -36.48
N ASN A 443 -13.82 41.87 -37.80
CA ASN A 443 -12.75 42.61 -38.43
C ASN A 443 -12.85 44.10 -38.12
N TYR A 444 -11.71 44.72 -37.83
CA TYR A 444 -11.60 46.17 -37.63
C TYR A 444 -10.38 46.73 -38.37
N ILE A 445 -10.36 48.05 -38.56
CA ILE A 445 -9.26 48.75 -39.21
C ILE A 445 -8.44 49.48 -38.14
N ILE A 446 -7.11 49.34 -38.21
CA ILE A 446 -6.18 50.10 -37.39
C ILE A 446 -6.05 51.51 -38.00
N THR A 447 -6.46 52.54 -37.26
CA THR A 447 -6.46 53.95 -37.70
C THR A 447 -5.39 54.78 -36.99
N ASP A 448 -5.39 56.11 -37.19
CA ASP A 448 -4.35 57.02 -36.69
C ASP A 448 -4.48 57.44 -35.21
N GLY A 449 -5.46 56.88 -34.49
CA GLY A 449 -5.67 57.12 -33.06
C GLY A 449 -6.48 56.01 -32.40
N ASN A 450 -6.30 55.83 -31.09
CA ASN A 450 -7.04 54.86 -30.30
C ASN A 450 -7.28 55.34 -28.86
N MET A 451 -8.19 54.67 -28.18
CA MET A 451 -8.36 54.66 -26.73
C MET A 451 -7.87 53.32 -26.20
N THR A 452 -7.18 53.29 -25.05
CA THR A 452 -6.82 52.02 -24.39
C THR A 452 -7.80 51.77 -23.25
N VAL A 453 -8.57 50.69 -23.31
CA VAL A 453 -9.47 50.27 -22.23
C VAL A 453 -8.84 49.13 -21.44
N GLN A 454 -8.64 49.35 -20.15
CA GLN A 454 -8.25 48.30 -19.20
C GLN A 454 -9.48 47.46 -18.82
N VAL A 455 -9.36 46.14 -18.85
CA VAL A 455 -10.33 45.20 -18.33
C VAL A 455 -9.66 44.43 -17.20
N GLY A 456 -10.29 44.34 -16.02
CA GLY A 456 -9.76 43.55 -14.90
C GLY A 456 -9.78 42.05 -15.22
N GLY A 457 -9.12 41.25 -14.38
CA GLY A 457 -9.04 39.79 -14.54
C GLY A 457 -10.34 39.10 -14.14
N THR A 458 -10.39 38.54 -12.93
CA THR A 458 -11.55 37.76 -12.47
C THR A 458 -12.78 38.63 -12.22
N ASP A 459 -13.95 38.13 -12.61
CA ASP A 459 -15.29 38.64 -12.30
C ASP A 459 -15.68 39.99 -12.95
N VAL A 460 -14.81 40.57 -13.79
CA VAL A 460 -15.16 41.78 -14.56
C VAL A 460 -16.02 41.45 -15.77
N VAL A 461 -15.83 40.29 -16.37
CA VAL A 461 -16.62 39.84 -17.51
C VAL A 461 -17.23 38.52 -17.11
N THR A 462 -18.55 38.40 -17.17
CA THR A 462 -19.25 37.18 -16.77
C THR A 462 -20.28 36.77 -17.80
N ILE A 463 -20.40 35.47 -18.05
CA ILE A 463 -21.49 34.87 -18.82
C ILE A 463 -22.27 33.92 -17.92
N ASN A 464 -23.58 34.16 -17.76
CA ASN A 464 -24.47 33.45 -16.84
C ASN A 464 -23.96 33.38 -15.39
N GLY A 465 -23.26 34.42 -14.94
CA GLY A 465 -22.69 34.49 -13.59
C GLY A 465 -21.30 33.86 -13.42
N GLU A 466 -20.74 33.24 -14.47
CA GLU A 466 -19.41 32.61 -14.45
C GLU A 466 -18.42 33.35 -15.36
N ASN A 467 -17.11 33.14 -15.19
CA ASN A 467 -16.11 33.71 -16.10
C ASN A 467 -16.23 33.09 -17.52
N PRO A 468 -16.09 33.86 -18.62
CA PRO A 468 -16.08 33.31 -19.97
C PRO A 468 -14.95 32.29 -20.16
N PRO A 469 -15.14 31.27 -21.02
CA PRO A 469 -14.07 30.34 -21.37
C PRO A 469 -12.83 31.07 -21.91
N ASN A 470 -11.64 30.59 -21.54
CA ASN A 470 -10.38 31.10 -22.10
C ASN A 470 -10.36 30.96 -23.62
N GLY A 471 -9.92 32.00 -24.33
CA GLY A 471 -9.98 32.08 -25.79
C GLY A 471 -11.21 32.82 -26.35
N SER A 472 -12.21 33.13 -25.52
CA SER A 472 -13.36 33.98 -25.92
C SER A 472 -12.89 35.37 -26.35
N LEU A 473 -13.56 36.05 -27.28
CA LEU A 473 -13.17 37.42 -27.68
C LEU A 473 -14.04 38.45 -26.97
N LEU A 474 -13.42 39.43 -26.31
CA LEU A 474 -14.10 40.61 -25.79
C LEU A 474 -13.79 41.81 -26.69
N GLY A 475 -14.83 42.40 -27.28
CA GLY A 475 -14.70 43.46 -28.28
C GLY A 475 -15.48 44.72 -27.94
N ALA A 476 -14.93 45.86 -28.39
CA ALA A 476 -15.56 47.17 -28.36
C ALA A 476 -16.16 47.50 -29.73
N PHE A 477 -17.46 47.78 -29.76
CA PHE A 477 -18.25 48.01 -30.96
C PHE A 477 -18.94 49.38 -30.90
N PHE A 478 -18.98 50.07 -32.04
CA PHE A 478 -19.82 51.25 -32.25
C PHE A 478 -20.99 50.89 -33.15
N THR A 479 -22.03 51.72 -33.14
CA THR A 479 -23.18 51.57 -34.04
C THR A 479 -23.03 52.54 -35.21
N ASN A 480 -22.96 52.02 -36.43
CA ASN A 480 -22.85 52.85 -37.63
C ASN A 480 -24.17 53.53 -38.03
N ASP A 481 -24.17 54.37 -39.07
CA ASP A 481 -25.35 55.11 -39.54
C ASP A 481 -26.51 54.20 -40.04
N ASN A 482 -26.22 52.91 -40.27
CA ASN A 482 -27.20 51.89 -40.66
C ASN A 482 -27.71 51.06 -39.47
N ASN A 483 -27.41 51.47 -38.23
CA ASN A 483 -27.72 50.74 -36.99
C ASN A 483 -27.10 49.34 -36.93
N GLN A 484 -25.88 49.17 -37.45
CA GLN A 484 -25.15 47.91 -37.39
C GLN A 484 -23.97 48.04 -36.42
N TYR A 485 -23.71 46.98 -35.64
CA TYR A 485 -22.52 46.90 -34.80
C TYR A 485 -21.28 46.71 -35.67
N VAL A 486 -20.29 47.58 -35.50
CA VAL A 486 -19.01 47.51 -36.21
C VAL A 486 -17.89 47.42 -35.18
N CYS A 487 -17.04 46.41 -35.32
CA CYS A 487 -15.91 46.20 -34.41
C CYS A 487 -14.88 47.32 -34.57
N ALA A 488 -14.39 47.89 -33.47
CA ALA A 488 -13.26 48.82 -33.48
C ALA A 488 -12.09 48.33 -32.61
N GLY A 489 -12.08 47.06 -32.23
CA GLY A 489 -10.99 46.44 -31.48
C GLY A 489 -11.49 45.39 -30.51
N TYR A 490 -10.71 44.32 -30.35
CA TYR A 490 -10.99 43.24 -29.40
C TYR A 490 -9.69 42.66 -28.81
N GLN A 491 -9.83 41.86 -27.76
CA GLN A 491 -8.78 40.99 -27.24
C GLN A 491 -9.35 39.61 -26.87
N SER A 492 -8.48 38.60 -26.86
CA SER A 492 -8.83 37.28 -26.32
C SER A 492 -8.89 37.33 -24.80
N TRP A 493 -9.90 36.70 -24.23
CA TRP A 493 -10.09 36.50 -22.81
C TRP A 493 -9.17 35.39 -22.30
N THR A 494 -8.47 35.65 -21.20
CA THR A 494 -7.53 34.70 -20.58
C THR A 494 -7.79 34.52 -19.09
N GLY A 495 -8.89 35.07 -18.56
CA GLY A 495 -9.16 35.14 -17.12
C GLY A 495 -8.30 36.15 -16.34
N GLU A 496 -7.29 36.73 -16.98
CA GLU A 496 -6.40 37.74 -16.40
C GLU A 496 -6.69 39.16 -16.92
N GLN A 497 -5.99 40.15 -16.39
CA GLN A 497 -6.14 41.56 -16.77
C GLN A 497 -5.76 41.80 -18.24
N LEU A 498 -6.63 42.48 -18.99
CA LEU A 498 -6.44 42.78 -20.42
C LEU A 498 -6.40 44.30 -20.70
N ALA A 499 -5.85 44.66 -21.87
CA ALA A 499 -5.90 46.02 -22.40
C ALA A 499 -6.34 46.00 -23.87
N ILE A 500 -7.53 46.55 -24.15
CA ILE A 500 -8.13 46.58 -25.50
C ILE A 500 -7.84 47.94 -26.13
N ALA A 501 -7.24 47.94 -27.32
CA ALA A 501 -7.08 49.13 -28.14
C ALA A 501 -8.34 49.34 -28.99
N VAL A 502 -9.08 50.42 -28.71
CA VAL A 502 -10.31 50.82 -29.39
C VAL A 502 -9.98 51.92 -30.39
N TRP A 503 -10.18 51.69 -31.68
CA TRP A 503 -9.70 52.55 -32.76
C TRP A 503 -10.69 53.69 -33.10
N LYS A 504 -10.12 54.85 -33.43
CA LYS A 504 -10.85 56.07 -33.80
C LYS A 504 -11.32 56.01 -35.26
N SER A 505 -12.44 56.63 -35.61
CA SER A 505 -12.79 56.86 -37.01
C SER A 505 -11.85 57.85 -37.70
N GLU A 506 -11.50 57.55 -38.96
CA GLU A 506 -10.85 58.50 -39.85
C GLU A 506 -11.87 59.55 -40.35
N SER A 507 -11.42 60.78 -40.59
CA SER A 507 -12.32 61.89 -40.94
C SER A 507 -13.14 61.61 -42.20
N GLY A 508 -14.44 61.39 -42.03
CA GLY A 508 -15.40 61.15 -43.12
C GLY A 508 -15.57 59.69 -43.52
N GLU A 509 -14.98 58.77 -42.75
CA GLU A 509 -15.20 57.33 -42.83
C GLU A 509 -16.01 56.87 -41.59
N GLU A 510 -16.59 55.67 -41.63
CA GLU A 510 -17.28 55.00 -40.50
C GLU A 510 -16.50 53.74 -40.12
N ASN A 511 -15.21 53.89 -39.77
CA ASN A 511 -14.28 52.76 -39.53
C ASN A 511 -13.71 52.71 -38.12
N GLY A 512 -14.29 53.47 -37.18
CA GLY A 512 -13.94 53.47 -35.77
C GLY A 512 -14.83 54.45 -35.00
N PHE A 513 -14.46 54.77 -33.77
CA PHE A 513 -15.24 55.65 -32.90
C PHE A 513 -14.99 57.15 -33.12
N ASP A 514 -16.04 57.96 -33.05
CA ASP A 514 -15.98 59.42 -32.91
C ASP A 514 -15.88 59.85 -31.43
N GLU A 515 -15.34 61.05 -31.19
CA GLU A 515 -15.12 61.57 -29.83
C GLU A 515 -16.44 61.68 -29.05
N GLY A 516 -16.52 60.99 -27.91
CA GLY A 516 -17.68 60.97 -27.02
C GLY A 516 -18.73 59.90 -27.33
N GLU A 517 -18.50 59.02 -28.30
CA GLU A 517 -19.40 57.89 -28.58
C GLU A 517 -19.36 56.83 -27.47
N GLU A 518 -20.52 56.22 -27.21
CA GLU A 518 -20.65 55.13 -26.24
C GLU A 518 -20.09 53.82 -26.80
N ILE A 519 -19.36 53.10 -25.97
CA ILE A 519 -18.76 51.81 -26.33
C ILE A 519 -19.77 50.70 -26.02
N THR A 520 -20.15 49.92 -27.03
CA THR A 520 -20.93 48.69 -26.85
C THR A 520 -19.98 47.50 -26.69
N TRP A 521 -20.22 46.66 -25.70
CA TRP A 521 -19.39 45.48 -25.43
C TRP A 521 -20.07 44.21 -25.95
N LEU A 522 -19.34 43.47 -26.77
CA LEU A 522 -19.76 42.15 -27.27
C LEU A 522 -18.74 41.10 -26.82
N LEU A 523 -19.23 39.90 -26.53
CA LEU A 523 -18.45 38.72 -26.18
C LEU A 523 -18.68 37.64 -27.23
N GLN A 524 -17.63 37.06 -27.81
CA GLN A 524 -17.73 35.88 -28.66
C GLN A 524 -17.21 34.65 -27.93
N VAL A 525 -18.07 33.63 -27.78
CA VAL A 525 -17.69 32.30 -27.27
C VAL A 525 -17.88 31.30 -28.41
N GLY A 526 -16.77 30.69 -28.86
CA GLY A 526 -16.79 29.87 -30.07
C GLY A 526 -17.20 30.69 -31.30
N ASN A 527 -18.31 30.34 -31.94
CA ASN A 527 -18.87 31.05 -33.10
C ASN A 527 -20.05 31.98 -32.75
N GLN A 528 -20.56 31.93 -31.52
CA GLN A 528 -21.68 32.74 -31.11
C GLN A 528 -21.20 34.08 -30.57
N THR A 529 -21.89 35.16 -30.93
CA THR A 529 -21.59 36.51 -30.43
C THR A 529 -22.74 36.97 -29.55
N PHE A 530 -22.43 37.46 -28.36
CA PHE A 530 -23.39 37.94 -27.38
C PHE A 530 -23.18 39.44 -27.16
N ILE A 531 -24.26 40.17 -26.94
CA ILE A 531 -24.22 41.57 -26.50
C ILE A 531 -24.32 41.63 -24.97
N ALA A 532 -23.59 42.54 -24.34
CA ALA A 532 -23.66 42.71 -22.89
C ALA A 532 -25.07 43.18 -22.47
N ASP A 533 -25.68 42.50 -21.50
CA ASP A 533 -26.94 42.92 -20.90
C ASP A 533 -26.74 44.15 -20.02
N SER A 534 -25.62 44.17 -19.31
CA SER A 534 -25.22 45.25 -18.43
C SER A 534 -23.70 45.42 -18.48
N TYR A 535 -23.22 46.65 -18.38
CA TYR A 535 -21.80 46.93 -18.21
C TYR A 535 -21.59 48.26 -17.48
N ALA A 536 -20.45 48.40 -16.82
CA ALA A 536 -20.06 49.60 -16.11
C ALA A 536 -18.64 50.01 -16.45
N MET A 537 -18.42 51.28 -16.77
CA MET A 537 -17.08 51.86 -17.00
C MET A 537 -16.80 53.01 -16.03
N THR A 538 -15.52 53.25 -15.73
CA THR A 538 -15.10 54.34 -14.86
C THR A 538 -15.24 55.70 -15.56
N SER A 539 -16.15 56.55 -15.06
CA SER A 539 -16.27 57.95 -15.48
C SER A 539 -15.42 58.86 -14.56
N GLY A 540 -14.26 59.35 -15.02
CA GLY A 540 -13.46 60.32 -14.26
C GLY A 540 -11.97 60.29 -14.57
N GLY A 541 -11.39 61.46 -14.88
CA GLY A 541 -9.99 61.58 -15.33
C GLY A 541 -8.99 60.91 -14.37
N PRO A 542 -8.11 60.01 -14.86
CA PRO A 542 -7.73 59.83 -16.27
C PRO A 542 -8.62 58.90 -17.13
N PHE A 543 -9.67 58.29 -16.58
CA PHE A 543 -10.54 57.36 -17.29
C PHE A 543 -11.81 58.01 -17.88
N SER A 544 -12.28 57.47 -19.00
CA SER A 544 -13.53 57.82 -19.68
C SER A 544 -14.41 56.58 -19.85
N ASP A 545 -15.71 56.77 -19.71
CA ASP A 545 -16.78 55.80 -19.98
C ASP A 545 -17.30 55.87 -21.42
N SER A 546 -16.99 56.95 -22.15
CA SER A 546 -17.17 57.07 -23.60
C SER A 546 -15.81 57.10 -24.32
N PHE A 547 -15.83 56.87 -25.63
CA PHE A 547 -14.63 56.97 -26.46
C PHE A 547 -13.95 58.35 -26.35
N SER A 548 -12.65 58.35 -26.11
CA SER A 548 -11.82 59.55 -26.16
C SER A 548 -10.48 59.25 -26.80
N ASN A 549 -10.11 60.02 -27.83
CA ASN A 549 -8.91 59.76 -28.61
C ASN A 549 -7.63 59.99 -27.79
N ASN A 550 -6.75 58.98 -27.75
CA ASN A 550 -5.60 58.87 -26.84
C ASN A 550 -5.99 58.88 -25.35
N GLY A 551 -7.24 58.54 -25.04
CA GLY A 551 -7.77 58.41 -23.69
C GLY A 551 -7.53 57.02 -23.10
N PHE A 552 -7.82 56.91 -21.80
CA PHE A 552 -7.86 55.64 -21.08
C PHE A 552 -9.30 55.32 -20.68
N GLY A 553 -9.69 54.06 -20.76
CA GLY A 553 -10.93 53.55 -20.19
C GLY A 553 -10.63 52.47 -19.17
N GLN A 554 -11.62 52.17 -18.32
CA GLN A 554 -11.59 51.01 -17.45
C GLN A 554 -12.98 50.39 -17.42
N LEU A 555 -13.08 49.13 -17.84
CA LEU A 555 -14.27 48.31 -17.70
C LEU A 555 -14.29 47.71 -16.29
N LEU A 556 -15.38 47.94 -15.56
CA LEU A 556 -15.59 47.50 -14.18
C LEU A 556 -16.45 46.24 -14.11
N SER A 557 -17.44 46.13 -14.99
CA SER A 557 -18.25 44.93 -15.18
C SER A 557 -18.80 44.86 -16.61
N ALA A 558 -19.01 43.66 -17.13
CA ALA A 558 -19.79 43.35 -18.32
C ALA A 558 -20.44 41.98 -18.16
N GLU A 559 -21.76 41.95 -18.04
CA GLU A 559 -22.56 40.75 -17.81
C GLU A 559 -23.28 40.34 -19.09
N TYR A 560 -23.24 39.04 -19.40
CA TYR A 560 -23.89 38.42 -20.54
C TYR A 560 -24.75 37.25 -20.03
N ASN A 561 -26.03 37.21 -20.33
CA ASN A 561 -26.93 36.14 -19.88
C ASN A 561 -27.55 35.49 -21.10
N CYS A 562 -26.94 34.39 -21.55
CA CYS A 562 -27.38 33.69 -22.75
C CYS A 562 -27.07 32.20 -22.75
N GLU A 563 -27.89 31.40 -23.43
CA GLU A 563 -27.56 30.01 -23.69
C GLU A 563 -26.38 29.91 -24.67
N ILE A 564 -25.27 29.36 -24.18
CA ILE A 564 -24.10 29.03 -25.02
C ILE A 564 -24.40 27.69 -25.71
N SER A 565 -24.59 27.72 -27.02
CA SER A 565 -24.66 26.55 -27.88
C SER A 565 -23.29 26.29 -28.52
N GLY A 566 -22.51 25.41 -27.91
CA GLY A 566 -21.36 24.84 -28.58
C GLY A 566 -20.05 25.60 -28.35
N ILE A 567 -19.29 25.19 -27.34
CA ILE A 567 -17.90 25.56 -27.14
C ILE A 567 -17.06 24.71 -28.10
N ALA A 568 -16.29 25.37 -28.97
CA ALA A 568 -15.44 24.71 -29.95
C ALA A 568 -14.09 24.35 -29.31
N GLY A 569 -13.71 23.08 -29.35
CA GLY A 569 -12.45 22.60 -28.82
C GLY A 569 -12.27 21.12 -29.15
N CYS A 570 -11.17 20.51 -28.73
CA CYS A 570 -11.06 19.08 -28.86
C CYS A 570 -12.01 18.40 -27.86
N THR A 571 -12.93 17.56 -28.35
CA THR A 571 -13.87 16.79 -27.50
C THR A 571 -13.38 15.36 -27.22
N ASP A 572 -12.21 14.99 -27.72
CA ASP A 572 -11.60 13.69 -27.48
C ASP A 572 -10.83 13.75 -26.15
N GLU A 573 -11.37 13.14 -25.10
CA GLU A 573 -10.77 13.04 -23.76
C GLU A 573 -9.36 12.43 -23.77
N SER A 574 -8.99 11.70 -24.83
CA SER A 574 -7.65 11.12 -24.98
C SER A 574 -6.64 12.06 -25.62
N ALA A 575 -7.07 13.18 -26.20
CA ALA A 575 -6.21 14.13 -26.89
C ALA A 575 -5.47 15.06 -25.92
N TYR A 576 -4.24 15.45 -26.28
CA TYR A 576 -3.42 16.37 -25.47
C TYR A 576 -4.10 17.73 -25.24
N ASN A 577 -4.81 18.22 -26.25
CA ASN A 577 -5.51 19.50 -26.20
C ASN A 577 -7.02 19.34 -25.96
N TYR A 578 -7.43 18.25 -25.29
CA TYR A 578 -8.81 18.05 -24.82
C TYR A 578 -9.30 19.28 -24.05
N ASN A 579 -10.53 19.69 -24.33
CA ASN A 579 -11.20 20.77 -23.64
C ASN A 579 -12.51 20.22 -23.07
N SER A 580 -12.60 20.09 -21.75
CA SER A 580 -13.79 19.57 -21.05
C SER A 580 -15.04 20.42 -21.24
N ASP A 581 -14.87 21.69 -21.61
CA ASP A 581 -15.97 22.58 -21.89
C ASP A 581 -16.43 22.45 -23.34
N ALA A 582 -15.64 21.84 -24.23
CA ALA A 582 -15.97 21.69 -25.64
C ALA A 582 -17.19 20.79 -25.86
N THR A 583 -18.17 21.31 -26.58
CA THR A 583 -19.42 20.62 -26.90
C THR A 583 -19.51 20.23 -28.38
N TYR A 584 -18.51 20.58 -29.21
CA TYR A 584 -18.26 19.96 -30.51
C TYR A 584 -16.79 20.06 -30.95
N ASP A 585 -16.32 19.02 -31.64
CA ASP A 585 -14.94 18.92 -32.16
C ASP A 585 -14.69 19.86 -33.34
N ASN A 586 -13.71 20.75 -33.21
CA ASN A 586 -13.27 21.65 -34.27
C ASN A 586 -12.12 21.07 -35.13
N GLY A 587 -11.78 19.79 -34.93
CA GLY A 587 -10.72 19.07 -35.64
C GLY A 587 -9.32 19.44 -35.19
N THR A 588 -9.18 20.09 -34.03
CA THR A 588 -7.88 20.44 -33.46
C THR A 588 -7.30 19.34 -32.57
N CYS A 589 -8.02 18.25 -32.31
CA CYS A 589 -7.54 17.13 -31.49
C CYS A 589 -6.20 16.58 -32.01
N TYR A 590 -5.18 16.58 -31.17
CA TYR A 590 -3.93 15.89 -31.44
C TYR A 590 -3.37 15.22 -30.18
N ASN A 591 -2.64 14.12 -30.40
CA ASN A 591 -1.90 13.43 -29.36
C ASN A 591 -0.43 13.78 -29.45
N LEU A 592 0.23 13.86 -28.29
CA LEU A 592 1.69 13.98 -28.26
C LEU A 592 2.30 12.70 -28.82
N ASN A 593 3.26 12.87 -29.72
CA ASN A 593 4.08 11.76 -30.19
C ASN A 593 5.26 11.58 -29.21
N TRP A 594 5.16 10.55 -28.38
CA TRP A 594 6.18 10.14 -27.41
C TRP A 594 7.39 9.42 -28.04
N THR A 595 7.43 9.24 -29.35
CA THR A 595 8.58 8.62 -30.02
C THR A 595 9.80 9.55 -29.98
N VAL A 596 10.80 9.18 -29.18
CA VAL A 596 12.09 9.87 -29.16
C VAL A 596 12.97 9.33 -30.29
N THR A 597 13.56 10.22 -31.09
CA THR A 597 14.65 9.88 -32.02
C THR A 597 15.97 10.41 -31.49
N PRO A 598 16.81 9.57 -30.85
CA PRO A 598 18.10 10.00 -30.34
C PRO A 598 18.98 10.56 -31.46
N SER A 599 19.48 11.78 -31.28
CA SER A 599 20.47 12.39 -32.17
C SER A 599 21.90 12.17 -31.66
N ASP A 600 22.89 12.71 -32.35
CA ASP A 600 24.29 12.65 -31.94
C ASP A 600 24.63 13.57 -30.75
N CYS A 601 23.66 14.33 -30.24
CA CYS A 601 23.82 15.14 -29.04
C CYS A 601 22.55 15.31 -28.19
N ASN A 602 22.72 15.29 -26.87
CA ASN A 602 21.67 15.59 -25.90
C ASN A 602 22.13 16.58 -24.82
N MET A 603 21.15 17.12 -24.11
CA MET A 603 21.25 17.83 -22.84
C MET A 603 20.66 16.93 -21.75
N THR A 604 21.30 16.86 -20.58
CA THR A 604 20.76 16.10 -19.43
C THR A 604 20.03 17.06 -18.50
N ILE A 605 18.73 16.87 -18.32
CA ILE A 605 17.92 17.68 -17.40
C ILE A 605 17.73 16.90 -16.12
N LEU A 606 18.30 17.39 -15.03
CA LEU A 606 18.17 16.77 -13.72
C LEU A 606 16.86 17.18 -13.05
N ILE A 607 16.19 16.19 -12.47
CA ILE A 607 15.06 16.33 -11.58
C ILE A 607 15.52 15.71 -10.25
N ASN A 608 16.07 16.51 -9.32
CA ASN A 608 16.70 15.96 -8.11
C ASN A 608 16.56 16.83 -6.83
N GLU A 609 16.34 16.11 -5.70
CA GLU A 609 16.03 16.36 -4.26
C GLU A 609 17.20 16.93 -3.40
N PRO A 610 17.21 16.93 -2.03
CA PRO A 610 16.26 17.24 -0.95
C PRO A 610 16.67 18.54 -0.19
N GLU A 611 17.73 19.21 -0.63
CA GLU A 611 18.27 20.42 0.02
C GLU A 611 17.60 21.72 -0.44
N ILE A 612 16.72 21.63 -1.44
CA ILE A 612 15.97 22.77 -1.98
C ILE A 612 14.53 22.64 -1.48
N THR A 613 14.14 23.49 -0.54
CA THR A 613 12.80 23.50 0.08
C THR A 613 11.64 23.86 -0.87
N ASN A 614 11.86 23.92 -2.19
CA ASN A 614 10.95 24.47 -3.19
C ASN A 614 10.94 23.66 -4.51
N LEU A 615 11.05 22.32 -4.47
CA LEU A 615 10.67 21.51 -5.64
C LEU A 615 9.15 21.41 -5.68
N ASN A 616 8.55 21.98 -6.73
CA ASN A 616 7.10 21.98 -6.96
C ASN A 616 6.80 21.20 -8.24
N ILE A 617 7.12 19.91 -8.21
CA ILE A 617 6.77 18.98 -9.29
C ILE A 617 5.61 18.14 -8.78
N SER A 618 4.43 18.31 -9.37
CA SER A 618 3.19 17.71 -8.84
C SER A 618 2.21 17.32 -9.93
N LEU A 619 1.32 16.38 -9.60
CA LEU A 619 0.15 16.02 -10.38
C LEU A 619 -1.10 16.34 -9.56
N ASN A 620 -1.96 17.24 -10.05
CA ASN A 620 -3.12 17.75 -9.33
C ASN A 620 -2.78 18.27 -7.91
N GLY A 621 -1.57 18.83 -7.74
CA GLY A 621 -1.04 19.27 -6.44
C GLY A 621 -0.57 18.15 -5.50
N GLY A 622 -0.64 16.88 -5.92
CA GLY A 622 -0.10 15.71 -5.22
C GLY A 622 1.17 15.14 -5.86
N GLU A 623 1.60 13.97 -5.40
CA GLU A 623 2.78 13.27 -5.92
C GLU A 623 2.51 12.62 -7.28
N ILE A 624 3.55 12.50 -8.11
CA ILE A 624 3.49 11.78 -9.39
C ILE A 624 3.66 10.28 -9.10
N PRO A 625 2.78 9.38 -9.62
CA PRO A 625 2.94 7.94 -9.46
C PRO A 625 4.27 7.43 -10.01
N THR A 626 4.97 6.58 -9.25
CA THR A 626 6.15 5.85 -9.74
C THR A 626 5.78 5.01 -10.96
N GLY A 627 6.64 5.01 -11.99
CA GLY A 627 6.37 4.35 -13.28
C GLY A 627 5.71 5.27 -14.32
N ALA A 628 5.23 6.46 -13.95
CA ALA A 628 4.84 7.48 -14.94
C ALA A 628 6.05 7.92 -15.78
N THR A 629 5.87 8.28 -17.05
CA THR A 629 6.95 8.82 -17.88
C THR A 629 6.86 10.34 -17.96
N ILE A 630 7.93 11.06 -17.64
CA ILE A 630 8.03 12.51 -17.78
C ILE A 630 8.76 12.86 -19.08
N GLY A 631 8.15 13.73 -19.90
CA GLY A 631 8.67 14.11 -21.21
C GLY A 631 8.85 15.62 -21.38
N VAL A 632 9.85 16.00 -22.17
CA VAL A 632 10.13 17.36 -22.62
C VAL A 632 9.98 17.45 -24.13
N PHE A 633 9.29 18.51 -24.60
CA PHE A 633 8.80 18.61 -25.98
C PHE A 633 9.33 19.86 -26.68
N TYR A 634 9.68 19.73 -27.96
CA TYR A 634 10.00 20.86 -28.84
C TYR A 634 8.87 21.08 -29.85
N GLU A 635 8.77 22.28 -30.40
CA GLU A 635 7.81 22.62 -31.44
C GLU A 635 8.45 22.46 -32.81
N ASN A 636 7.84 21.65 -33.68
CA ASN A 636 8.32 21.44 -35.04
C ASN A 636 7.90 22.60 -35.98
N GLU A 637 8.36 22.59 -37.24
CA GLU A 637 8.08 23.62 -38.25
C GLU A 637 6.57 23.83 -38.55
N ASN A 638 5.71 22.88 -38.18
CA ASN A 638 4.26 22.97 -38.34
C ASN A 638 3.54 23.43 -37.06
N GLY A 639 4.27 23.77 -36.00
CA GLY A 639 3.73 24.20 -34.72
C GLY A 639 3.24 23.06 -33.82
N GLN A 640 3.67 21.82 -34.07
CA GLN A 640 3.25 20.65 -33.29
C GLN A 640 4.33 20.25 -32.29
N LEU A 641 3.91 19.90 -31.07
CA LEU A 641 4.81 19.40 -30.04
C LEU A 641 5.25 17.96 -30.36
N VAL A 642 6.56 17.74 -30.37
CA VAL A 642 7.20 16.43 -30.59
C VAL A 642 8.10 16.12 -29.41
N CYS A 643 8.08 14.88 -28.93
CA CYS A 643 8.90 14.47 -27.80
C CYS A 643 10.38 14.61 -28.15
N GLY A 644 11.07 15.53 -27.48
CA GLY A 644 12.50 15.71 -27.60
C GLY A 644 13.27 14.88 -26.57
N GLY A 645 12.59 14.24 -25.62
CA GLY A 645 13.21 13.46 -24.56
C GLY A 645 12.20 13.03 -23.51
N SER A 646 12.38 11.84 -22.93
CA SER A 646 11.53 11.34 -21.85
C SER A 646 12.29 10.36 -20.96
N GLU A 647 11.86 10.23 -19.71
CA GLU A 647 12.40 9.25 -18.75
C GLU A 647 11.29 8.80 -17.79
N GLU A 648 11.39 7.58 -17.27
CA GLU A 648 10.46 7.06 -16.26
C GLU A 648 10.70 7.72 -14.88
N TRP A 649 9.61 7.98 -14.18
CA TRP A 649 9.58 8.61 -12.87
C TRP A 649 9.83 7.57 -11.77
N SER A 650 10.93 7.74 -11.04
CA SER A 650 11.36 6.80 -9.98
C SER A 650 10.81 7.12 -8.59
N GLY A 651 9.99 8.17 -8.45
CA GLY A 651 9.48 8.65 -7.17
C GLY A 651 10.45 9.51 -6.35
N THR A 652 11.76 9.53 -6.68
CA THR A 652 12.77 10.25 -5.86
C THR A 652 13.76 11.07 -6.69
N SER A 653 14.25 10.57 -7.83
CA SER A 653 15.16 11.33 -8.68
C SER A 653 15.18 10.78 -10.10
N THR A 654 15.10 11.67 -11.09
CA THR A 654 15.07 11.31 -12.51
C THR A 654 15.96 12.25 -13.32
N ALA A 655 16.55 11.76 -14.42
CA ALA A 655 17.33 12.58 -15.35
C ALA A 655 16.78 12.41 -16.77
N VAL A 656 16.18 13.46 -17.32
CA VAL A 656 15.54 13.44 -18.64
C VAL A 656 16.54 13.85 -19.72
N PRO A 657 16.79 13.02 -20.74
CA PRO A 657 17.66 13.39 -21.85
C PRO A 657 16.89 14.16 -22.92
N ALA A 658 17.16 15.46 -23.11
CA ALA A 658 16.63 16.24 -24.23
C ALA A 658 17.57 16.15 -25.44
N TRP A 659 17.11 15.68 -26.58
CA TRP A 659 17.89 15.45 -27.80
C TRP A 659 17.82 16.65 -28.74
N GLY A 660 18.96 17.04 -29.30
CA GLY A 660 19.05 18.19 -30.20
C GLY A 660 18.77 17.85 -31.66
N ALA A 661 18.37 18.85 -32.44
CA ALA A 661 18.24 18.74 -33.88
C ALA A 661 19.59 18.44 -34.57
N GLU A 662 19.57 17.50 -35.51
CA GLU A 662 20.68 17.30 -36.43
C GLU A 662 20.73 18.45 -37.46
N SER A 663 21.92 18.75 -37.98
CA SER A 663 22.13 19.92 -38.85
C SER A 663 21.20 19.94 -40.07
N GLY A 664 20.27 20.91 -40.09
CA GLY A 664 19.32 21.12 -41.18
C GLY A 664 18.11 20.20 -41.17
N LEU A 665 17.86 19.50 -40.05
CA LEU A 665 16.66 18.72 -39.79
C LEU A 665 15.90 19.31 -38.60
N ASP A 666 14.60 19.06 -38.56
CA ASP A 666 13.69 19.45 -37.49
C ASP A 666 13.27 18.21 -36.70
N ASN A 667 14.25 17.59 -36.05
CA ASN A 667 14.12 16.30 -35.37
C ASN A 667 14.57 16.33 -33.89
N GLY A 668 14.65 17.52 -33.29
CA GLY A 668 15.03 17.72 -31.90
C GLY A 668 15.18 19.21 -31.58
N PHE A 669 15.63 19.53 -30.37
CA PHE A 669 15.79 20.91 -29.94
C PHE A 669 16.89 21.65 -30.69
N GLN A 670 16.62 22.87 -31.14
CA GLN A 670 17.65 23.78 -31.65
C GLN A 670 18.39 24.47 -30.51
N VAL A 671 19.67 24.78 -30.72
CA VAL A 671 20.49 25.46 -29.70
C VAL A 671 19.88 26.83 -29.35
N GLY A 672 19.54 27.01 -28.08
CA GLY A 672 18.91 28.22 -27.55
C GLY A 672 17.38 28.17 -27.47
N GLU A 673 16.72 27.08 -27.87
CA GLU A 673 15.28 26.90 -27.64
C GLU A 673 14.98 26.73 -26.16
N GLU A 674 13.88 27.33 -25.69
CA GLU A 674 13.47 27.24 -24.28
C GLU A 674 12.82 25.88 -23.99
N LEU A 675 13.12 25.32 -22.82
CA LEU A 675 12.62 24.01 -22.38
C LEU A 675 11.31 24.16 -21.59
N THR A 676 10.30 24.76 -22.22
CA THR A 676 9.05 25.16 -21.54
C THR A 676 7.95 24.11 -21.59
N ASN A 677 7.95 23.21 -22.58
CA ASN A 677 6.86 22.26 -22.80
C ASN A 677 7.16 20.91 -22.18
N TRP A 678 6.32 20.51 -21.21
CA TRP A 678 6.43 19.25 -20.50
C TRP A 678 5.08 18.54 -20.45
N ALA A 679 5.11 17.22 -20.43
CA ALA A 679 3.92 16.39 -20.20
C ALA A 679 4.30 15.14 -19.40
N LEU A 680 3.30 14.54 -18.75
CA LEU A 680 3.40 13.19 -18.18
C LEU A 680 2.67 12.19 -19.07
N LEU A 681 3.12 10.95 -19.03
CA LEU A 681 2.43 9.80 -19.58
C LEU A 681 2.23 8.80 -18.44
N ILE A 682 0.97 8.53 -18.10
CA ILE A 682 0.58 7.54 -17.08
C ILE A 682 -0.15 6.43 -17.84
N GLY A 683 0.49 5.27 -17.97
CA GLY A 683 0.11 4.21 -18.91
C GLY A 683 -0.07 4.75 -20.34
N ASN A 684 -1.30 4.87 -20.84
CA ASN A 684 -1.61 5.42 -22.16
C ASN A 684 -2.17 6.85 -22.14
N GLN A 685 -2.37 7.45 -20.96
CA GLN A 685 -2.95 8.79 -20.82
C GLN A 685 -1.84 9.83 -20.76
N THR A 686 -1.89 10.79 -21.67
CA THR A 686 -0.98 11.95 -21.66
C THR A 686 -1.60 13.05 -20.82
N ILE A 687 -0.90 13.50 -19.78
CA ILE A 687 -1.33 14.58 -18.89
C ILE A 687 -0.48 15.83 -19.19
N PRO A 688 -1.10 16.95 -19.61
CA PRO A 688 -0.39 18.20 -19.88
C PRO A 688 0.09 18.88 -18.60
N MET A 689 1.10 19.74 -18.73
CA MET A 689 1.40 20.73 -17.70
C MET A 689 0.31 21.80 -17.62
N ASP A 690 0.18 22.47 -16.48
CA ASP A 690 -0.74 23.58 -16.29
C ASP A 690 -0.26 24.88 -16.97
N ASP A 691 -1.15 25.88 -17.00
CA ASP A 691 -0.88 27.17 -17.63
C ASP A 691 0.20 28.00 -16.91
N ASN A 692 0.65 27.59 -15.71
CA ASN A 692 1.75 28.24 -15.01
C ASN A 692 3.12 27.89 -15.62
N GLY A 693 3.17 26.84 -16.44
CA GLY A 693 4.34 26.40 -17.19
C GLY A 693 5.45 25.78 -16.32
N ALA A 694 6.48 25.26 -17.00
CA ALA A 694 7.64 24.69 -16.33
C ALA A 694 8.68 25.77 -16.00
N ILE A 695 9.24 25.71 -14.79
CA ILE A 695 10.33 26.57 -14.33
C ILE A 695 11.63 25.77 -14.31
N MET A 696 12.54 26.17 -15.19
CA MET A 696 13.91 25.68 -15.22
C MET A 696 14.80 26.50 -14.27
N GLY A 697 15.75 25.85 -13.64
CA GLY A 697 16.72 26.50 -12.76
C GLY A 697 17.92 27.06 -13.50
N THR A 698 18.55 28.05 -12.87
CA THR A 698 19.76 28.72 -13.38
C THR A 698 21.04 28.22 -12.72
N GLN A 699 20.98 27.15 -11.92
CA GLN A 699 22.05 26.75 -11.01
C GLN A 699 23.30 26.22 -11.76
N PHE A 700 23.12 25.68 -12.96
CA PHE A 700 24.19 25.07 -13.76
C PHE A 700 24.88 26.05 -14.74
N GLY A 701 24.49 27.33 -14.77
CA GLY A 701 25.14 28.38 -15.55
C GLY A 701 24.19 29.14 -16.50
N PRO A 702 24.71 30.06 -17.34
CA PRO A 702 23.90 30.69 -18.38
C PRO A 702 23.49 29.63 -19.42
N ASN A 703 22.21 29.60 -19.81
CA ASN A 703 21.58 28.63 -20.73
C ASN A 703 21.27 27.26 -20.10
N SER A 704 20.94 27.16 -18.81
CA SER A 704 20.40 25.93 -18.21
C SER A 704 18.88 25.79 -18.33
N ASP A 705 18.22 26.86 -18.80
CA ASP A 705 16.81 27.01 -19.14
C ASP A 705 16.51 26.88 -20.65
N THR A 706 17.57 26.84 -21.46
CA THR A 706 17.52 26.70 -22.91
C THR A 706 18.36 25.51 -23.36
N TYR A 707 17.98 24.88 -24.46
CA TYR A 707 18.67 23.71 -24.99
C TYR A 707 20.09 24.06 -25.43
N ASN A 708 21.06 23.28 -24.94
CA ASN A 708 22.42 23.30 -25.43
C ASN A 708 23.04 21.91 -25.40
N CYS A 709 23.71 21.56 -26.49
CA CYS A 709 24.35 20.26 -26.67
C CYS A 709 25.39 19.98 -25.56
N GLN A 710 25.30 18.81 -24.92
CA GLN A 710 26.15 18.36 -23.79
C GLN A 710 26.06 19.24 -22.55
N ALA A 711 24.97 19.99 -22.38
CA ALA A 711 24.73 20.80 -21.19
C ALA A 711 23.96 20.03 -20.11
N PHE A 712 23.93 20.64 -18.91
CA PHE A 712 23.10 20.20 -17.80
C PHE A 712 22.02 21.25 -17.53
N GLY A 713 20.78 20.80 -17.48
CA GLY A 713 19.62 21.58 -17.04
C GLY A 713 19.13 21.09 -15.70
N ASN A 714 18.26 21.87 -15.07
CA ASN A 714 17.53 21.41 -13.90
C ASN A 714 16.09 21.92 -13.94
N LEU A 715 15.14 21.02 -13.76
CA LEU A 715 13.73 21.36 -13.62
C LEU A 715 13.43 21.63 -12.15
N ILE A 716 12.83 22.79 -11.83
CA ILE A 716 12.53 23.20 -10.44
C ILE A 716 11.04 23.03 -10.13
N SER A 717 10.19 23.39 -11.08
CA SER A 717 8.74 23.39 -10.88
C SER A 717 8.06 23.02 -12.19
N VAL A 718 7.09 22.14 -12.11
CA VAL A 718 6.09 21.91 -13.15
C VAL A 718 4.90 21.24 -12.49
N ASN A 719 3.71 21.78 -12.71
CA ASN A 719 2.50 21.15 -12.20
C ASN A 719 1.72 20.57 -13.38
N PHE A 720 1.30 19.33 -13.26
CA PHE A 720 0.51 18.62 -14.24
C PHE A 720 -0.93 18.56 -13.73
N ILE A 721 -1.90 18.85 -14.60
CA ILE A 721 -3.32 18.82 -14.23
C ILE A 721 -4.05 17.94 -15.24
N GLY A 722 -4.76 16.94 -14.72
CA GLY A 722 -5.59 16.07 -15.54
C GLY A 722 -6.16 14.89 -14.76
N GLU A 723 -7.25 14.34 -15.26
CA GLU A 723 -7.84 13.11 -14.72
C GLU A 723 -7.10 11.89 -15.28
N TYR A 724 -6.84 10.91 -14.41
CA TYR A 724 -6.23 9.64 -14.80
C TYR A 724 -6.87 8.49 -14.03
N THR A 725 -6.94 7.34 -14.65
CA THR A 725 -7.44 6.11 -14.03
C THR A 725 -6.31 5.11 -13.91
N LEU A 726 -5.96 4.75 -12.68
CA LEU A 726 -5.00 3.67 -12.43
C LEU A 726 -5.71 2.33 -12.48
N THR A 727 -5.34 1.50 -13.44
CA THR A 727 -5.67 0.08 -13.48
C THR A 727 -4.50 -0.71 -12.91
N TYR A 728 -4.76 -1.43 -11.83
CA TYR A 728 -3.81 -2.31 -11.16
C TYR A 728 -3.99 -3.74 -11.68
N GLY A 729 -2.88 -4.45 -11.89
CA GLY A 729 -2.90 -5.85 -12.31
C GLY A 729 -1.53 -6.34 -12.77
N CYS A 730 -1.45 -7.61 -13.17
CA CYS A 730 -0.20 -8.19 -13.65
C CYS A 730 0.23 -7.62 -15.01
N THR A 731 1.41 -7.01 -15.06
CA THR A 731 1.98 -6.36 -16.26
C THR A 731 2.93 -7.27 -17.05
N ASP A 732 3.28 -8.45 -16.51
CA ASP A 732 4.19 -9.41 -17.14
C ASP A 732 3.48 -10.26 -18.20
N GLU A 733 3.86 -10.10 -19.47
CA GLU A 733 3.29 -10.85 -20.62
C GLU A 733 3.50 -12.38 -20.54
N THR A 734 4.37 -12.86 -19.65
CA THR A 734 4.65 -14.28 -19.45
C THR A 734 3.81 -14.90 -18.33
N ALA A 735 3.10 -14.10 -17.55
CA ALA A 735 2.19 -14.54 -16.51
C ALA A 735 0.85 -15.04 -17.08
N CYS A 736 0.25 -15.99 -16.38
CA CYS A 736 -1.03 -16.60 -16.67
C CYS A 736 -2.22 -15.63 -16.56
N ASN A 737 -2.12 -14.65 -15.68
CA ASN A 737 -3.13 -13.61 -15.46
C ASN A 737 -2.66 -12.23 -15.94
N TYR A 738 -1.76 -12.19 -16.92
CA TYR A 738 -1.35 -10.97 -17.61
C TYR A 738 -2.58 -10.13 -18.01
N ASP A 739 -2.64 -8.90 -17.52
CA ASP A 739 -3.66 -7.94 -17.89
C ASP A 739 -3.06 -6.87 -18.81
N ALA A 740 -3.45 -6.93 -20.09
CA ALA A 740 -3.03 -5.98 -21.10
C ALA A 740 -3.54 -4.55 -20.85
N LEU A 741 -4.45 -4.35 -19.89
CA LEU A 741 -4.99 -3.06 -19.47
C LEU A 741 -4.39 -2.58 -18.14
N ALA A 742 -3.61 -3.39 -17.43
CA ALA A 742 -2.96 -2.98 -16.19
C ALA A 742 -1.82 -1.99 -16.49
N MET A 743 -1.82 -0.87 -15.78
CA MET A 743 -0.86 0.23 -15.92
C MET A 743 0.16 0.25 -14.78
N LEU A 744 -0.17 -0.39 -13.65
CA LEU A 744 0.71 -0.56 -12.50
C LEU A 744 0.67 -2.01 -12.02
N GLU A 745 1.86 -2.55 -11.75
CA GLU A 745 2.02 -3.87 -11.15
C GLU A 745 1.52 -3.84 -9.70
N ASP A 746 0.59 -4.74 -9.38
CA ASP A 746 0.05 -4.93 -8.03
C ASP A 746 0.56 -6.20 -7.35
N ASN A 747 1.59 -6.83 -7.94
CA ASN A 747 2.15 -8.11 -7.53
C ASN A 747 1.14 -9.27 -7.61
N SER A 748 0.12 -9.16 -8.47
CA SER A 748 -0.83 -10.25 -8.70
C SER A 748 -0.34 -11.31 -9.71
N CYS A 749 0.80 -11.13 -10.38
CA CYS A 749 1.26 -12.05 -11.43
C CYS A 749 1.36 -13.52 -10.97
N GLU A 750 0.57 -14.37 -11.63
CA GLU A 750 0.57 -15.83 -11.48
C GLU A 750 1.31 -16.48 -12.65
N TYR A 751 2.22 -17.41 -12.40
CA TYR A 751 3.00 -18.06 -13.46
C TYR A 751 2.62 -19.52 -13.63
N ALA A 752 2.83 -20.04 -14.85
CA ALA A 752 2.48 -21.42 -15.16
C ALA A 752 3.35 -22.39 -14.34
N GLN A 753 2.70 -23.29 -13.61
CA GLN A 753 3.38 -24.31 -12.82
C GLN A 753 3.52 -25.62 -13.60
N THR A 754 4.38 -26.50 -13.10
CA THR A 754 4.56 -27.84 -13.65
C THR A 754 3.58 -28.81 -13.00
N TRP A 755 2.89 -29.57 -13.82
CA TRP A 755 1.93 -30.61 -13.46
C TRP A 755 2.49 -31.97 -13.87
N TYR A 756 2.35 -32.99 -13.04
CA TYR A 756 2.83 -34.35 -13.25
C TYR A 756 1.65 -35.31 -13.37
N SER A 757 1.71 -36.24 -14.32
CA SER A 757 0.59 -37.15 -14.60
C SER A 757 0.34 -38.07 -13.40
N ASP A 758 -0.90 -38.12 -12.94
CA ASP A 758 -1.41 -39.02 -11.89
C ASP A 758 -2.30 -40.07 -12.56
N SER A 759 -1.68 -41.17 -13.02
CA SER A 759 -2.34 -42.15 -13.90
C SER A 759 -3.16 -43.19 -13.14
N ASP A 760 -2.83 -43.45 -11.88
CA ASP A 760 -3.53 -44.39 -11.00
C ASP A 760 -4.42 -43.71 -9.97
N GLY A 761 -4.38 -42.38 -9.86
CA GLY A 761 -5.35 -41.55 -9.15
C GLY A 761 -5.10 -41.51 -7.63
N ASP A 762 -3.86 -41.71 -7.21
CA ASP A 762 -3.50 -41.78 -5.80
C ASP A 762 -3.05 -40.43 -5.21
N GLY A 763 -2.96 -39.40 -6.07
CA GLY A 763 -2.58 -38.05 -5.72
C GLY A 763 -1.07 -37.77 -5.81
N LEU A 764 -0.26 -38.74 -6.25
CA LEU A 764 1.16 -38.55 -6.54
C LEU A 764 1.41 -38.46 -8.05
N GLY A 765 2.36 -37.60 -8.42
CA GLY A 765 2.65 -37.31 -9.82
C GLY A 765 3.89 -38.03 -10.32
N ASN A 766 3.80 -38.60 -11.52
CA ASN A 766 4.92 -39.27 -12.16
C ASN A 766 6.04 -38.28 -12.56
N PRO A 767 7.24 -38.32 -11.95
CA PRO A 767 8.33 -37.39 -12.25
C PRO A 767 8.85 -37.48 -13.69
N ALA A 768 8.61 -38.58 -14.39
CA ALA A 768 9.02 -38.77 -15.79
C ALA A 768 8.01 -38.19 -16.81
N MET A 769 6.82 -37.78 -16.37
CA MET A 769 5.71 -37.35 -17.24
C MET A 769 5.08 -36.07 -16.70
N SER A 770 5.49 -34.92 -17.23
CA SER A 770 4.97 -33.61 -16.82
C SER A 770 4.53 -32.71 -17.97
N THR A 771 3.75 -31.69 -17.63
CA THR A 771 3.31 -30.61 -18.52
C THR A 771 3.32 -29.27 -17.77
N ILE A 772 3.44 -28.16 -18.49
CA ILE A 772 3.38 -26.81 -17.89
C ILE A 772 2.03 -26.19 -18.25
N SER A 773 1.30 -25.71 -17.25
CA SER A 773 -0.03 -25.14 -17.43
C SER A 773 -0.36 -24.13 -16.33
N CYS A 774 -1.05 -23.07 -16.72
CA CYS A 774 -1.64 -22.08 -15.82
C CYS A 774 -2.83 -22.63 -15.03
N ASN A 775 -3.54 -23.59 -15.62
CA ASN A 775 -4.74 -24.17 -15.04
C ASN A 775 -4.48 -25.62 -14.66
N GLU A 776 -5.26 -26.11 -13.69
CA GLU A 776 -5.33 -27.52 -13.34
C GLU A 776 -5.54 -28.37 -14.59
N VAL A 777 -4.66 -29.35 -14.75
CA VAL A 777 -4.71 -30.31 -15.84
C VAL A 777 -5.38 -31.56 -15.28
N PRO A 778 -6.53 -32.00 -15.83
CA PRO A 778 -7.18 -33.23 -15.39
C PRO A 778 -6.22 -34.42 -15.45
N ASP A 779 -6.26 -35.28 -14.43
CA ASP A 779 -5.38 -36.45 -14.28
C ASP A 779 -3.89 -36.10 -14.05
N PHE A 780 -3.61 -34.90 -13.53
CA PHE A 780 -2.28 -34.46 -13.11
C PHE A 780 -2.32 -33.79 -11.73
N VAL A 781 -1.21 -33.86 -11.01
CA VAL A 781 -0.98 -33.22 -9.69
C VAL A 781 0.28 -32.35 -9.72
N THR A 782 0.53 -31.57 -8.67
CA THR A 782 1.65 -30.62 -8.62
C THR A 782 2.94 -31.21 -8.03
N ASN A 783 2.85 -32.32 -7.32
CA ASN A 783 3.99 -33.04 -6.79
C ASN A 783 4.55 -34.03 -7.82
N ASN A 784 5.79 -34.46 -7.66
CA ASN A 784 6.46 -35.43 -8.54
C ASN A 784 6.94 -36.66 -7.78
N ASP A 785 6.20 -37.02 -6.73
CA ASP A 785 6.67 -37.91 -5.68
C ASP A 785 6.30 -39.37 -5.91
N ASP A 786 5.76 -39.72 -7.09
CA ASP A 786 5.24 -41.06 -7.36
C ASP A 786 6.35 -42.05 -7.79
N PRO A 787 6.74 -43.00 -6.92
CA PRO A 787 7.71 -44.02 -7.26
C PRO A 787 7.09 -45.19 -8.05
N CYS A 788 5.76 -45.28 -8.13
CA CYS A 788 4.98 -46.40 -8.67
C CYS A 788 3.85 -45.97 -9.63
N PRO A 789 4.13 -45.16 -10.68
CA PRO A 789 3.13 -44.37 -11.41
C PRO A 789 2.13 -45.10 -12.31
N ASP A 790 2.16 -46.42 -12.31
CA ASP A 790 1.27 -47.26 -13.11
C ASP A 790 0.53 -48.31 -12.23
N ASN A 791 0.60 -48.23 -10.89
CA ASN A 791 0.18 -49.31 -9.98
C ASN A 791 -0.98 -48.94 -9.05
N ILE A 792 -2.20 -49.12 -9.57
CA ILE A 792 -3.49 -48.96 -8.86
C ILE A 792 -3.62 -49.84 -7.60
N ASP A 793 -2.97 -51.01 -7.56
CA ASP A 793 -3.15 -51.96 -6.46
C ASP A 793 -2.25 -51.63 -5.25
N ASN A 794 -1.15 -50.91 -5.46
CA ASN A 794 -0.20 -50.53 -4.41
C ASN A 794 0.49 -49.18 -4.69
N PRO A 795 -0.26 -48.07 -4.66
CA PRO A 795 0.15 -46.81 -5.31
C PRO A 795 1.37 -46.13 -4.66
N ASN A 796 1.57 -46.37 -3.36
CA ASN A 796 2.55 -45.63 -2.55
C ASN A 796 3.67 -46.48 -1.93
N ASN A 797 3.79 -47.75 -2.32
CA ASN A 797 4.60 -48.70 -1.54
C ASN A 797 5.55 -49.49 -2.44
N VAL A 798 6.79 -49.01 -2.44
CA VAL A 798 7.92 -49.71 -3.04
C VAL A 798 8.30 -50.88 -2.13
N LEU A 799 7.98 -52.09 -2.56
CA LEU A 799 8.29 -53.31 -1.81
C LEU A 799 9.74 -53.75 -2.06
N MET A 800 10.38 -54.27 -1.00
CA MET A 800 11.58 -55.09 -1.15
C MET A 800 11.16 -56.55 -1.34
N TRP A 801 11.58 -57.10 -2.47
CA TRP A 801 11.40 -58.50 -2.81
C TRP A 801 12.69 -59.25 -2.54
N TYR A 802 12.60 -60.41 -1.90
CA TYR A 802 13.72 -61.25 -1.49
C TYR A 802 13.77 -62.49 -2.36
N TYR A 803 14.94 -62.83 -2.90
CA TYR A 803 15.10 -64.00 -3.75
C TYR A 803 15.01 -65.28 -2.92
N ASP A 804 14.01 -66.09 -3.24
CA ASP A 804 13.75 -67.41 -2.66
C ASP A 804 14.49 -68.45 -3.51
N THR A 805 15.69 -68.81 -3.05
CA THR A 805 16.65 -69.57 -3.86
C THR A 805 16.29 -71.05 -3.94
N ASP A 806 15.67 -71.60 -2.90
CA ASP A 806 15.33 -73.02 -2.78
C ASP A 806 13.82 -73.30 -2.87
N SER A 807 13.01 -72.24 -3.06
CA SER A 807 11.58 -72.26 -3.33
C SER A 807 10.73 -72.77 -2.15
N ASP A 808 11.14 -72.50 -0.93
CA ASP A 808 10.43 -72.88 0.29
C ASP A 808 9.41 -71.82 0.77
N GLY A 809 9.44 -70.63 0.15
CA GLY A 809 8.56 -69.50 0.45
C GLY A 809 9.18 -68.45 1.38
N LEU A 810 10.43 -68.64 1.81
CA LEU A 810 11.19 -67.70 2.62
C LEU A 810 12.27 -67.02 1.77
N GLY A 811 12.45 -65.71 1.97
CA GLY A 811 13.34 -64.93 1.13
C GLY A 811 14.68 -64.61 1.80
N SER A 812 15.77 -64.73 1.05
CA SER A 812 17.12 -64.40 1.53
C SER A 812 17.37 -62.89 1.57
N ASN A 813 17.89 -62.37 2.68
CA ASN A 813 18.29 -60.96 2.83
C ASN A 813 19.52 -60.55 1.99
N ILE A 814 20.17 -61.50 1.30
CA ILE A 814 21.41 -61.26 0.54
C ILE A 814 21.09 -60.80 -0.89
N PHE A 815 19.96 -61.25 -1.45
CA PHE A 815 19.56 -60.95 -2.82
C PHE A 815 18.17 -60.32 -2.81
N THR A 816 18.14 -58.99 -2.85
CA THR A 816 16.90 -58.22 -2.86
C THR A 816 16.69 -57.47 -4.17
N GLN A 817 15.44 -57.21 -4.50
CA GLN A 817 15.03 -56.37 -5.59
C GLN A 817 13.97 -55.39 -5.10
N LEU A 818 14.22 -54.11 -5.31
CA LEU A 818 13.28 -53.03 -4.98
C LEU A 818 12.36 -52.79 -6.18
N GLY A 819 11.05 -52.77 -5.97
CA GLY A 819 10.09 -52.48 -7.03
C GLY A 819 8.63 -52.56 -6.61
N CYS A 820 7.79 -51.81 -7.31
CA CYS A 820 6.34 -51.74 -7.08
C CYS A 820 5.62 -53.05 -7.47
N ASP A 821 6.12 -53.69 -8.52
CA ASP A 821 5.57 -54.94 -9.05
C ASP A 821 6.38 -56.15 -8.61
N PHE A 822 5.67 -57.29 -8.50
CA PHE A 822 6.28 -58.59 -8.28
C PHE A 822 7.31 -58.91 -9.38
N PRO A 823 8.61 -59.08 -9.05
CA PRO A 823 9.69 -59.23 -10.04
C PRO A 823 9.57 -60.49 -10.92
N GLY A 824 8.77 -61.47 -10.50
CA GLY A 824 8.58 -62.75 -11.18
C GLY A 824 8.93 -63.93 -10.28
N GLU A 825 8.82 -65.15 -10.83
CA GLU A 825 9.07 -66.39 -10.09
C GLU A 825 10.47 -66.41 -9.44
N GLY A 826 10.53 -66.85 -8.17
CA GLY A 826 11.76 -66.91 -7.37
C GLY A 826 11.96 -65.73 -6.41
N PHE A 827 10.96 -64.85 -6.24
CA PHE A 827 10.98 -63.80 -5.21
C PHE A 827 9.79 -63.95 -4.25
N VAL A 828 9.95 -63.50 -3.00
CA VAL A 828 8.90 -63.40 -1.96
C VAL A 828 9.00 -62.05 -1.22
N ASP A 829 7.99 -61.70 -0.42
CA ASP A 829 7.87 -60.41 0.29
C ASP A 829 8.36 -60.46 1.76
N ASN A 830 9.07 -61.51 2.15
CA ASN A 830 9.60 -61.71 3.50
C ASN A 830 11.12 -61.97 3.47
N ALA A 831 11.80 -61.58 4.55
CA ALA A 831 13.25 -61.73 4.73
C ALA A 831 13.59 -62.87 5.70
N ASP A 832 12.71 -63.87 5.78
CA ASP A 832 12.63 -64.78 6.92
C ASP A 832 13.41 -66.09 6.70
N ASP A 833 14.34 -66.12 5.75
CA ASP A 833 15.12 -67.31 5.41
C ASP A 833 16.49 -67.34 6.13
N PRO A 834 16.61 -68.09 7.24
CA PRO A 834 17.90 -68.32 7.91
C PRO A 834 18.82 -69.28 7.14
N CYS A 835 18.31 -69.99 6.12
CA CYS A 835 18.99 -71.10 5.44
C CYS A 835 18.92 -71.01 3.88
N PRO A 836 19.56 -70.02 3.25
CA PRO A 836 19.34 -69.64 1.84
C PRO A 836 19.67 -70.66 0.75
N ASP A 837 20.32 -71.76 1.09
CA ASP A 837 20.74 -72.80 0.16
C ASP A 837 20.28 -74.22 0.54
N SER A 838 19.41 -74.33 1.55
CA SER A 838 19.03 -75.60 2.14
C SER A 838 17.51 -75.76 2.29
N SER A 839 16.97 -76.74 1.55
CA SER A 839 15.58 -77.21 1.71
C SER A 839 15.27 -77.91 3.05
N LEU A 840 16.21 -77.92 4.01
CA LEU A 840 16.09 -78.56 5.33
C LEU A 840 16.13 -77.49 6.43
N ASN A 841 14.92 -76.96 6.66
CA ASN A 841 14.56 -75.92 7.61
C ASN A 841 15.05 -76.17 9.06
N ASP A 842 15.29 -75.10 9.80
CA ASP A 842 15.47 -75.03 11.25
C ASP A 842 14.26 -75.66 11.97
N SER A 843 14.35 -76.97 12.23
CA SER A 843 13.23 -77.77 12.71
C SER A 843 12.76 -77.36 14.10
N ASN A 844 13.61 -76.68 14.88
CA ASN A 844 13.35 -76.34 16.27
C ASN A 844 13.20 -74.82 16.52
N GLY A 845 13.40 -73.99 15.50
CA GLY A 845 13.14 -72.54 15.50
C GLY A 845 14.19 -71.73 16.28
N ASN A 846 15.42 -72.21 16.39
CA ASN A 846 16.48 -71.56 17.16
C ASN A 846 17.36 -70.58 16.33
N GLY A 847 17.15 -70.48 15.03
CA GLY A 847 17.89 -69.63 14.11
C GLY A 847 19.18 -70.24 13.56
N ILE A 848 19.40 -71.55 13.71
CA ILE A 848 20.53 -72.31 13.16
C ILE A 848 19.96 -73.43 12.27
N CYS A 849 20.50 -73.60 11.07
CA CYS A 849 20.06 -74.66 10.15
C CYS A 849 20.39 -76.04 10.72
N ASP A 850 19.48 -77.03 10.56
CA ASP A 850 19.60 -78.40 11.12
C ASP A 850 20.94 -79.08 10.77
N GLU A 851 21.53 -78.77 9.61
CA GLU A 851 22.82 -79.30 9.15
C GLU A 851 24.05 -78.66 9.82
N ASP A 852 23.88 -77.48 10.40
CA ASP A 852 24.90 -76.74 11.16
C ASP A 852 24.77 -76.95 12.67
N GLU A 853 23.78 -77.73 13.12
CA GLU A 853 23.61 -78.08 14.53
C GLU A 853 24.67 -79.11 15.00
N ILE A 854 25.40 -78.73 16.03
CA ILE A 854 26.39 -79.55 16.72
C ILE A 854 25.92 -79.70 18.17
N GLU A 855 25.38 -80.87 18.48
CA GLU A 855 24.93 -81.24 19.83
C GLU A 855 26.11 -81.46 20.80
N GLY A 856 25.99 -80.94 22.02
CA GLY A 856 26.92 -81.21 23.14
C GLY A 856 26.72 -80.24 24.30
N CYS A 857 27.45 -80.42 25.40
CA CYS A 857 27.34 -79.50 26.54
C CYS A 857 27.87 -78.11 26.19
N THR A 858 27.00 -77.09 26.25
CA THR A 858 27.33 -75.68 25.96
C THR A 858 27.77 -74.88 27.19
N ASN A 859 27.66 -75.46 28.40
CA ASN A 859 28.07 -74.79 29.64
C ASN A 859 29.59 -74.84 29.83
N GLU A 860 30.28 -73.70 29.67
CA GLU A 860 31.73 -73.57 29.81
C GLU A 860 32.31 -74.01 31.18
N THR A 861 31.45 -74.12 32.20
CA THR A 861 31.86 -74.53 33.56
C THR A 861 31.70 -76.03 33.83
N ALA A 862 31.11 -76.78 32.89
CA ALA A 862 30.93 -78.23 33.00
C ALA A 862 32.21 -79.00 32.64
N LEU A 863 32.39 -80.18 33.22
CA LEU A 863 33.54 -81.06 32.97
C LEU A 863 33.67 -81.54 31.52
N ASN A 864 32.55 -81.60 30.79
CA ASN A 864 32.46 -82.08 29.42
C ASN A 864 31.98 -80.99 28.44
N TYR A 865 32.25 -79.71 28.74
CA TYR A 865 32.02 -78.61 27.79
C TYR A 865 32.60 -78.92 26.41
N ASN A 866 31.78 -78.77 25.36
CA ASN A 866 32.19 -78.90 23.97
C ASN A 866 32.20 -77.51 23.32
N PRO A 867 33.38 -76.94 22.96
CA PRO A 867 33.46 -75.61 22.37
C PRO A 867 32.88 -75.52 20.95
N ASP A 868 32.67 -76.65 20.27
CA ASP A 868 32.05 -76.70 18.95
C ASP A 868 30.52 -76.90 19.05
N ALA A 869 29.97 -77.19 20.23
CA ALA A 869 28.53 -77.37 20.40
C ALA A 869 27.80 -76.04 20.39
N ASN A 870 26.78 -75.92 19.54
CA ASN A 870 25.86 -74.79 19.48
C ASN A 870 24.45 -75.15 20.01
N ILE A 871 24.17 -76.43 20.27
CA ILE A 871 22.94 -76.93 20.88
C ILE A 871 23.28 -77.73 22.15
N ASP A 872 22.70 -77.36 23.29
CA ASP A 872 22.84 -78.14 24.53
C ASP A 872 22.06 -79.45 24.44
N ASP A 873 22.78 -80.57 24.46
CA ASP A 873 22.18 -81.92 24.48
C ASP A 873 21.85 -82.41 25.89
N PHE A 874 21.96 -81.51 26.89
CA PHE A 874 21.82 -81.80 28.32
C PHE A 874 22.83 -82.83 28.84
N SER A 875 23.95 -83.04 28.15
CA SER A 875 25.01 -83.93 28.61
C SER A 875 25.90 -83.32 29.69
N CYS A 876 25.73 -82.03 30.05
CA CYS A 876 26.60 -81.32 30.98
C CYS A 876 26.77 -82.03 32.33
N VAL A 877 28.03 -82.21 32.73
CA VAL A 877 28.45 -82.80 34.01
C VAL A 877 28.97 -81.68 34.90
N ASP A 878 28.24 -81.39 35.98
CA ASP A 878 28.61 -80.38 36.96
C ASP A 878 29.95 -80.69 37.63
N VAL A 879 30.74 -79.66 37.91
CA VAL A 879 31.95 -79.76 38.72
C VAL A 879 31.57 -79.86 40.20
N VAL A 880 31.86 -81.01 40.83
CA VAL A 880 31.71 -81.23 42.27
C VAL A 880 33.09 -81.19 42.91
N LEU A 881 33.33 -80.12 43.66
CA LEU A 881 34.58 -79.88 44.38
C LEU A 881 34.67 -80.68 45.68
N GLY A 882 35.84 -81.24 45.95
CA GLY A 882 36.17 -81.90 47.21
C GLY A 882 37.36 -82.83 47.06
N CYS A 883 37.86 -83.37 48.16
CA CYS A 883 39.01 -84.27 48.09
C CYS A 883 38.68 -85.56 47.31
N THR A 884 39.39 -85.80 46.21
CA THR A 884 39.19 -86.98 45.35
C THR A 884 40.12 -88.15 45.70
N ASP A 885 41.06 -87.96 46.63
CA ASP A 885 41.98 -89.01 47.09
C ASP A 885 41.31 -89.92 48.13
N GLU A 886 41.04 -91.18 47.76
CA GLU A 886 40.44 -92.20 48.63
C GLU A 886 41.25 -92.48 49.91
N ALA A 887 42.53 -92.10 49.96
CA ALA A 887 43.40 -92.28 51.13
C ALA A 887 43.34 -91.11 52.14
N ALA A 888 42.70 -89.99 51.80
CA ALA A 888 42.61 -88.81 52.66
C ALA A 888 41.50 -88.95 53.72
N LEU A 889 41.65 -88.26 54.86
CA LEU A 889 40.66 -88.29 55.95
C LEU A 889 39.31 -87.67 55.57
N ASN A 890 39.29 -86.78 54.58
CA ASN A 890 38.11 -86.06 54.11
C ASN A 890 37.77 -86.36 52.65
N TYR A 891 38.12 -87.56 52.16
CA TYR A 891 37.68 -88.05 50.85
C TYR A 891 36.16 -87.88 50.66
N ASN A 892 35.77 -87.28 49.53
CA ASN A 892 34.38 -87.15 49.11
C ASN A 892 34.15 -87.98 47.84
N SER A 893 33.33 -89.03 47.93
CA SER A 893 33.03 -89.92 46.79
C SER A 893 32.21 -89.26 45.68
N ASP A 894 31.54 -88.15 45.99
CA ASP A 894 30.74 -87.40 45.03
C ASP A 894 31.56 -86.30 44.35
N ALA A 895 32.77 -86.00 44.84
CA ALA A 895 33.68 -85.04 44.23
C ALA A 895 34.29 -85.62 42.95
N ASN A 896 34.20 -84.86 41.87
CA ASN A 896 34.80 -85.19 40.57
C ASN A 896 35.99 -84.26 40.23
N SER A 897 36.24 -83.25 41.04
CA SER A 897 37.34 -82.29 40.90
C SER A 897 37.96 -81.99 42.26
N ASP A 898 39.27 -82.21 42.40
CA ASP A 898 39.99 -81.95 43.66
C ASP A 898 40.12 -80.45 43.93
N ASP A 899 39.68 -80.01 45.11
CA ASP A 899 39.78 -78.62 45.57
C ASP A 899 41.02 -78.37 46.45
N GLY A 900 41.88 -79.37 46.61
CA GLY A 900 43.07 -79.29 47.45
C GLY A 900 42.77 -79.38 48.94
N SER A 901 41.54 -79.75 49.32
CA SER A 901 41.16 -79.91 50.72
C SER A 901 41.68 -81.21 51.36
N CYS A 902 42.30 -82.13 50.61
CA CYS A 902 42.74 -83.44 51.11
C CYS A 902 43.64 -83.36 52.36
N ILE A 903 43.25 -84.09 53.40
CA ILE A 903 43.98 -84.19 54.68
C ILE A 903 44.70 -85.53 54.76
N ASP A 904 46.04 -85.48 54.74
CA ASP A 904 46.92 -86.65 54.88
C ASP A 904 46.79 -87.35 56.25
N VAL A 905 46.84 -88.68 56.24
CA VAL A 905 46.95 -89.48 57.46
C VAL A 905 48.41 -89.47 57.95
N ILE A 906 48.73 -88.75 59.02
CA ILE A 906 50.06 -88.79 59.66
C ILE A 906 50.12 -89.92 60.71
N PRO A 907 50.93 -90.98 60.54
CA PRO A 907 51.11 -92.01 61.55
C PRO A 907 52.02 -91.50 62.69
N GLY A 908 51.50 -91.45 63.92
CA GLY A 908 52.27 -91.05 65.11
C GLY A 908 53.21 -92.14 65.62
N CYS A 909 54.45 -91.77 65.98
CA CYS A 909 55.45 -92.63 66.62
C CYS A 909 55.29 -92.66 68.15
N THR A 910 55.53 -93.84 68.73
CA THR A 910 55.65 -94.10 70.17
C THR A 910 57.06 -93.74 70.65
N ASP A 911 57.26 -92.57 71.27
CA ASP A 911 58.44 -92.32 72.11
C ASP A 911 58.10 -91.38 73.28
N ASP A 912 58.56 -91.80 74.46
CA ASP A 912 58.22 -91.31 75.79
C ASP A 912 58.90 -89.96 76.08
N GLY A 913 58.13 -88.87 76.16
CA GLY A 913 58.56 -87.65 76.85
C GLY A 913 58.38 -86.27 76.19
N SER A 914 57.47 -86.05 75.23
CA SER A 914 57.20 -84.67 74.73
C SER A 914 55.70 -84.28 74.69
N ILE A 915 55.33 -83.36 75.58
CA ILE A 915 54.26 -82.31 75.56
C ILE A 915 52.91 -82.49 74.82
N ASN A 916 52.47 -83.70 74.48
CA ASN A 916 51.03 -83.98 74.29
C ASN A 916 50.50 -85.05 75.27
N ASP A 917 50.99 -85.00 76.51
CA ASP A 917 50.43 -85.73 77.64
C ASP A 917 49.19 -85.00 78.22
N SER A 918 48.05 -85.70 78.15
CA SER A 918 46.82 -85.45 78.91
C SER A 918 46.08 -86.80 78.92
N ASP A 919 46.29 -87.65 79.91
CA ASP A 919 45.83 -87.52 81.29
C ASP A 919 46.91 -87.81 82.33
N GLY A 920 46.92 -87.02 83.41
CA GLY A 920 47.62 -87.43 84.62
C GLY A 920 46.92 -88.69 85.17
N ASP A 921 47.53 -89.84 84.87
CA ASP A 921 47.14 -91.25 85.10
C ASP A 921 46.32 -91.94 84.00
#